data_AF-A0A6C0K3U4-F1
#
_entry.id   AF-A0A6C0K3U4-F1
#
_cell.length_a   1.000
_cell.length_b   1.000
_cell.length_c   1.000
_cell.angle_alpha   90.00
_cell.angle_beta   90.00
_cell.angle_gamma   90.00
#
_symmetry.space_group_name_H-M   'P 1'
#
loop_
_entity.id
_entity.type
_entity.pdbx_description
1 polymer ?
#
loop_
_entity_poly.entity_id
_entity_poly.type
_entity_poly.pdbx_seq_one_letter_code
_entity_poly.pdbx_strand_id
1 'polypeptide(L)'
;MQEIYLLAAVVILCILLIVFAKYTKEGFEAKVTTHDGLNKKYGEKYNNIGSALGAKAREHVMGTNTLGIVGNVYTNIDKSNISTQYVDNPYPLEGVQSGLYANIKKCEKVTTTDCSAFDDAFFSENCSLCLDIGKNSEDKNSTGGLTLIPQDKKYYRDNKRGNGIPDYVPTVGFCPAKRLVSNKEECLRMKKEIECEKNTTFNSPKGCSMCYDDTSYHIVDPTGQPGLFVGSGTLYIIGSGILTYYEMGQNNKRKTNLSRLTNSLRIELMGQEMTNITFELRRLPVAVAYDETVTYQVDDAIFFNGFVYNMVEGANQPGYAPDRVGDKLWEKYMKEEDYLEPPPAYIAGVLTGTTGNTGTFTFDLMRLILTDTVSGRKPRVGGIVKVKHGDADEVEVSKMVPAYGKNMMKIIAVSPFTFLDTTTDEAATCPSSPFVTKQSSAEFLQADACYKKGSGPGKFTLECLQNTFLTSGCEEAGKGYPRSAKQASDIMFDDDRTPLSLSQIADKMYSYAVMTSTGIGVDGKKLNIKEWSAASVFCTGKSITSPCDTENKDSGPLSTECIIYLWDNQGDNKQLGTSYASSIARSLFGEGRTPRFCNRSGTLSPVGVDGKQNLAVINFWKRQGGVNALKKAMMQIHSDANSSVIPESVKSQKITQCYGVIPGSRPSYTSTYTSDNTVTFAPPPPAPPRPVGMCVGGITYTKLGEFKLGFLNEQPCDYVNRSDNFKSGWIFITNKSDWTKIADGFRNETWAHVHLSTTDMKGVNVFDIVNTTANKLNIPERITQQAPPYINYYIKLKSSDQSSIVLNKCGSMGKLWCGSVATIIGMYAGNNWTNNSSEPERKQYVVDMLTGGSQKPVGVPLMGDTDSGASNIYELYFAITTDTGCVTSNNNSSPPAPPSYTAPAVTRNGPGWNF
;
A
#
# COMPACT_ATOMS: atom_id res chain seq x y z
N MET A 1 -36.11 -54.90 -12.29
CA MET A 1 -37.18 -53.96 -11.90
C MET A 1 -36.81 -53.10 -10.69
N GLN A 2 -36.22 -53.63 -9.62
CA GLN A 2 -35.82 -52.83 -8.44
C GLN A 2 -34.88 -51.66 -8.74
N GLU A 3 -33.93 -51.81 -9.67
CA GLU A 3 -32.99 -50.74 -10.02
C GLU A 3 -33.64 -49.55 -10.75
N ILE A 4 -34.72 -49.80 -11.51
CA ILE A 4 -35.45 -48.75 -12.23
C ILE A 4 -36.24 -47.88 -11.23
N TYR A 5 -36.82 -48.49 -10.19
CA TYR A 5 -37.53 -47.75 -9.14
C TYR A 5 -36.58 -46.90 -8.29
N LEU A 6 -35.36 -47.39 -8.02
CA LEU A 6 -34.35 -46.62 -7.28
C LEU A 6 -33.91 -45.39 -8.07
N LEU A 7 -33.66 -45.55 -9.39
CA LEU A 7 -33.28 -44.43 -10.25
C LEU A 7 -34.40 -43.38 -10.35
N ALA A 8 -35.66 -43.81 -10.50
CA ALA A 8 -36.81 -42.90 -10.56
C ALA A 8 -37.00 -42.14 -9.24
N ALA A 9 -36.83 -42.79 -8.08
CA ALA A 9 -36.93 -42.15 -6.78
C ALA A 9 -35.83 -41.09 -6.57
N VAL A 10 -34.60 -41.37 -7.00
CA VAL A 10 -33.48 -40.40 -6.93
C VAL A 10 -33.73 -39.20 -7.83
N VAL A 11 -34.24 -39.41 -9.05
CA VAL A 11 -34.57 -38.30 -9.97
C VAL A 11 -35.68 -37.41 -9.39
N ILE A 12 -36.72 -38.00 -8.80
CA ILE A 12 -37.80 -37.24 -8.16
C ILE A 12 -37.29 -36.46 -6.94
N LEU A 13 -36.42 -37.06 -6.12
CA LEU A 13 -35.80 -36.39 -4.98
C LEU A 13 -34.93 -35.20 -5.43
N CYS A 14 -34.13 -35.37 -6.49
CA CYS A 14 -33.33 -34.29 -7.06
C CYS A 14 -34.20 -33.15 -7.60
N ILE A 15 -35.31 -33.44 -8.27
CA ILE A 15 -36.25 -32.42 -8.74
C ILE A 15 -36.86 -31.66 -7.56
N LEU A 16 -37.29 -32.38 -6.50
CA LEU A 16 -37.83 -31.76 -5.29
C LEU A 16 -36.79 -30.88 -4.59
N LEU A 17 -35.54 -31.31 -4.51
CA LEU A 17 -34.45 -30.52 -3.93
C LEU A 17 -34.13 -29.27 -4.77
N ILE A 18 -34.18 -29.36 -6.10
CA ILE A 18 -34.00 -28.19 -7.00
C ILE A 18 -35.16 -27.19 -6.83
N VAL A 19 -36.39 -27.68 -6.71
CA VAL A 19 -37.56 -26.84 -6.45
C VAL A 19 -37.45 -26.19 -5.06
N PHE A 20 -37.08 -26.96 -4.04
CA PHE A 20 -36.91 -26.44 -2.68
C PHE A 20 -35.75 -25.43 -2.60
N ALA A 21 -34.63 -25.66 -3.29
CA ALA A 21 -33.52 -24.72 -3.37
C ALA A 21 -33.89 -23.43 -4.13
N LYS A 22 -34.79 -23.50 -5.12
CA LYS A 22 -35.35 -22.32 -5.80
C LYS A 22 -36.33 -21.53 -4.93
N TYR A 23 -37.08 -22.19 -4.03
CA TYR A 23 -38.09 -21.54 -3.20
C TYR A 23 -37.60 -21.11 -1.81
N THR A 24 -36.47 -21.65 -1.31
CA THR A 24 -35.93 -21.31 0.01
C THR A 24 -34.81 -20.26 -0.02
N LYS A 25 -34.30 -19.90 -1.21
CA LYS A 25 -33.53 -18.66 -1.34
C LYS A 25 -34.51 -17.49 -1.36
N GLU A 26 -34.41 -16.68 -0.31
CA GLU A 26 -34.98 -15.34 -0.13
C GLU A 26 -36.25 -15.25 0.73
N GLY A 27 -36.06 -15.32 2.05
CA GLY A 27 -36.90 -14.64 3.04
C GLY A 27 -36.76 -13.10 2.99
N PHE A 28 -36.57 -12.53 1.80
CA PHE A 28 -36.64 -11.09 1.56
C PHE A 28 -37.87 -10.84 0.69
N GLU A 29 -38.68 -9.85 1.06
CA GLU A 29 -39.83 -9.43 0.27
C GLU A 29 -39.48 -9.37 -1.23
N ALA A 30 -40.16 -10.19 -2.04
CA ALA A 30 -39.89 -10.46 -3.45
C ALA A 30 -40.06 -9.25 -4.40
N LYS A 31 -39.99 -8.02 -3.91
CA LYS A 31 -40.10 -6.78 -4.70
C LYS A 31 -38.81 -6.00 -4.88
N VAL A 32 -37.70 -6.44 -4.30
CA VAL A 32 -36.42 -5.71 -4.42
C VAL A 32 -35.30 -6.68 -4.82
N THR A 33 -35.27 -7.03 -6.10
CA THR A 33 -34.34 -8.04 -6.67
C THR A 33 -32.96 -7.50 -7.03
N THR A 34 -32.66 -6.24 -6.71
CA THR A 34 -31.34 -5.65 -6.96
C THR A 34 -30.87 -4.86 -5.74
N HIS A 35 -29.57 -4.96 -5.44
CA HIS A 35 -28.91 -4.14 -4.41
C HIS A 35 -29.18 -2.64 -4.65
N ASP A 36 -29.25 -2.21 -5.92
CA ASP A 36 -29.62 -0.86 -6.31
C ASP A 36 -31.07 -0.51 -5.97
N GLY A 37 -32.01 -1.44 -6.16
CA GLY A 37 -33.40 -1.28 -5.73
C GLY A 37 -33.52 -1.13 -4.21
N LEU A 38 -32.67 -1.83 -3.46
CA LEU A 38 -32.60 -1.73 -2.00
C LEU A 38 -32.02 -0.36 -1.61
N ASN A 39 -30.86 0.01 -2.16
CA ASN A 39 -30.23 1.32 -1.91
C ASN A 39 -31.15 2.48 -2.32
N LYS A 40 -31.92 2.34 -3.40
CA LYS A 40 -32.92 3.33 -3.81
C LYS A 40 -34.11 3.39 -2.83
N LYS A 41 -34.69 2.25 -2.44
CA LYS A 41 -35.80 2.19 -1.46
C LYS A 41 -35.36 2.73 -0.09
N TYR A 42 -34.15 2.40 0.35
CA TYR A 42 -33.59 2.92 1.60
C TYR A 42 -33.19 4.39 1.47
N GLY A 43 -32.61 4.84 0.35
CA GLY A 43 -32.30 6.24 0.08
C GLY A 43 -33.52 7.16 -0.06
N GLU A 44 -34.65 6.61 -0.55
CA GLU A 44 -35.95 7.27 -0.61
C GLU A 44 -36.64 7.30 0.77
N LYS A 45 -36.46 6.24 1.59
CA LYS A 45 -37.07 6.10 2.93
C LYS A 45 -36.24 6.75 4.04
N TYR A 46 -34.93 6.82 3.87
CA TYR A 46 -33.93 7.34 4.78
C TYR A 46 -32.92 8.11 3.92
N ASN A 47 -32.64 9.38 4.21
CA ASN A 47 -31.58 10.10 3.49
C ASN A 47 -30.23 9.32 3.58
N ASN A 48 -29.22 9.73 2.82
CA ASN A 48 -27.92 9.03 2.79
C ASN A 48 -27.32 8.82 4.20
N ILE A 49 -27.54 9.77 5.12
CA ILE A 49 -27.07 9.70 6.50
C ILE A 49 -27.86 8.66 7.31
N GLY A 50 -29.19 8.64 7.16
CA GLY A 50 -30.05 7.67 7.84
C GLY A 50 -29.86 6.24 7.35
N SER A 51 -29.51 6.07 6.07
CA SER A 51 -29.11 4.78 5.51
C SER A 51 -27.77 4.29 6.09
N ALA A 52 -26.78 5.18 6.22
CA ALA A 52 -25.48 4.85 6.82
C ALA A 52 -25.60 4.52 8.33
N LEU A 53 -26.42 5.27 9.07
CA LEU A 53 -26.70 5.01 10.48
C LEU A 53 -27.46 3.69 10.68
N GLY A 54 -28.45 3.41 9.81
CA GLY A 54 -29.18 2.14 9.83
C GLY A 54 -28.29 0.92 9.55
N ALA A 55 -27.27 1.06 8.71
CA ALA A 55 -26.28 0.01 8.46
C ALA A 55 -25.39 -0.23 9.69
N LYS A 56 -24.80 0.83 10.27
CA LYS A 56 -23.95 0.72 11.47
C LYS A 56 -24.68 0.19 12.71
N ALA A 57 -25.98 0.49 12.85
CA ALA A 57 -26.79 -0.01 13.97
C ALA A 57 -26.88 -1.54 14.00
N ARG A 58 -26.87 -2.20 12.82
CA ARG A 58 -26.97 -3.65 12.70
C ARG A 58 -25.66 -4.38 13.04
N GLU A 59 -24.53 -3.69 12.95
CA GLU A 59 -23.21 -4.24 13.30
C GLU A 59 -22.92 -4.24 14.81
N HIS A 60 -23.88 -3.81 15.65
CA HIS A 60 -23.71 -3.68 17.11
C HIS A 60 -22.59 -2.69 17.53
N VAL A 61 -22.10 -1.87 16.59
CA VAL A 61 -21.06 -0.86 16.83
C VAL A 61 -21.63 0.36 17.56
N MET A 62 -22.93 0.62 17.41
CA MET A 62 -23.62 1.65 18.18
C MET A 62 -24.25 1.02 19.43
N GLY A 63 -24.05 1.62 20.61
CA GLY A 63 -24.58 1.10 21.87
C GLY A 63 -26.11 0.90 21.81
N THR A 64 -26.64 -0.07 22.57
CA THR A 64 -28.05 -0.53 22.53
C THR A 64 -29.11 0.57 22.70
N ASN A 65 -28.74 1.75 23.20
CA ASN A 65 -29.61 2.91 23.38
C ASN A 65 -29.60 3.91 22.20
N THR A 66 -28.81 3.68 21.16
CA THR A 66 -28.80 4.54 19.94
C THR A 66 -29.99 4.27 19.00
N LEU A 67 -30.78 3.22 19.27
CA LEU A 67 -32.05 2.95 18.57
C LEU A 67 -33.02 4.14 18.60
N GLY A 68 -33.00 4.94 19.68
CA GLY A 68 -33.81 6.17 19.77
C GLY A 68 -33.37 7.29 18.82
N ILE A 69 -32.15 7.24 18.28
CA ILE A 69 -31.61 8.20 17.30
C ILE A 69 -32.11 7.89 15.89
N VAL A 70 -32.46 6.62 15.63
CA VAL A 70 -33.01 6.14 14.35
C VAL A 70 -34.54 6.32 14.26
N GLY A 71 -35.15 6.87 15.31
CA GLY A 71 -36.60 6.94 15.51
C GLY A 71 -37.15 5.65 16.14
N ASN A 72 -38.16 5.78 16.99
CA ASN A 72 -38.85 4.62 17.53
C ASN A 72 -39.66 3.96 16.41
N VAL A 73 -39.42 2.67 16.16
CA VAL A 73 -40.23 1.87 15.23
C VAL A 73 -41.45 1.37 15.98
N TYR A 74 -42.59 2.03 15.80
CA TYR A 74 -43.88 1.55 16.26
C TYR A 74 -44.41 0.53 15.27
N THR A 75 -44.75 -0.65 15.77
CA THR A 75 -45.40 -1.66 14.94
C THR A 75 -46.89 -1.58 15.24
N ASN A 76 -47.65 -0.98 14.32
CA ASN A 76 -49.10 -0.98 14.39
C ASN A 76 -49.64 -2.09 13.49
N ILE A 77 -50.40 -3.00 14.08
CA ILE A 77 -51.16 -3.99 13.33
C ILE A 77 -52.46 -3.32 12.91
N ASP A 78 -52.68 -3.17 11.61
CA ASP A 78 -53.93 -2.59 11.12
C ASP A 78 -55.12 -3.55 11.33
N LYS A 79 -56.34 -3.07 11.05
CA LYS A 79 -57.58 -3.86 11.19
C LYS A 79 -57.61 -5.11 10.30
N SER A 80 -56.68 -5.23 9.34
CA SER A 80 -56.52 -6.37 8.45
C SER A 80 -55.42 -7.33 8.92
N ASN A 81 -54.89 -7.13 10.14
CA ASN A 81 -53.82 -7.92 10.73
C ASN A 81 -52.47 -7.78 10.01
N ILE A 82 -52.29 -6.70 9.23
CA ILE A 82 -51.03 -6.41 8.55
C ILE A 82 -50.19 -5.53 9.46
N SER A 83 -48.99 -6.03 9.79
CA SER A 83 -47.99 -5.30 10.56
C SER A 83 -47.45 -4.15 9.72
N THR A 84 -47.81 -2.92 10.08
CA THR A 84 -47.27 -1.69 9.50
C THR A 84 -46.31 -1.05 10.49
N GLN A 85 -45.04 -0.98 10.10
CA GLN A 85 -44.01 -0.29 10.87
C GLN A 85 -44.06 1.21 10.58
N TYR A 86 -44.42 2.01 11.58
CA TYR A 86 -44.34 3.46 11.54
C TYR A 86 -43.12 3.90 12.35
N VAL A 87 -42.20 4.61 11.73
CA VAL A 87 -41.08 5.22 12.45
C VAL A 87 -41.50 6.63 12.81
N ASP A 88 -41.60 6.94 14.10
CA ASP A 88 -41.93 8.30 14.51
C ASP A 88 -40.69 9.18 14.29
N ASN A 89 -40.82 10.08 13.33
CA ASN A 89 -39.84 11.09 12.93
C ASN A 89 -38.46 10.57 12.45
N PRO A 90 -38.37 9.84 11.30
CA PRO A 90 -37.11 9.35 10.79
C PRO A 90 -36.40 10.45 10.02
N TYR A 91 -35.57 11.21 10.72
CA TYR A 91 -34.71 12.28 10.18
C TYR A 91 -35.45 13.53 9.71
N PRO A 92 -34.95 14.73 10.04
CA PRO A 92 -35.38 15.90 9.30
C PRO A 92 -35.00 15.72 7.84
N LEU A 93 -36.01 15.71 6.97
CA LEU A 93 -35.85 15.96 5.54
C LEU A 93 -35.02 17.26 5.37
N GLU A 94 -34.21 17.34 4.32
CA GLU A 94 -33.20 18.40 4.04
C GLU A 94 -33.68 19.85 4.26
N GLY A 95 -34.99 20.10 4.38
CA GLY A 95 -35.59 21.40 4.68
C GLY A 95 -35.52 21.88 6.15
N VAL A 96 -35.29 21.00 7.14
CA VAL A 96 -35.19 21.43 8.56
C VAL A 96 -33.80 21.09 9.10
N GLN A 97 -32.90 22.07 9.16
CA GLN A 97 -31.57 21.93 9.79
C GLN A 97 -31.68 21.79 11.32
N SER A 98 -32.28 20.71 11.82
CA SER A 98 -32.39 20.41 13.25
C SER A 98 -31.78 19.06 13.59
N GLY A 99 -31.47 18.86 14.88
CA GLY A 99 -30.95 17.58 15.39
C GLY A 99 -29.57 17.23 14.84
N LEU A 100 -29.36 15.96 14.47
CA LEU A 100 -28.06 15.42 14.08
C LEU A 100 -27.43 16.13 12.88
N TYR A 101 -28.23 16.57 11.89
CA TYR A 101 -27.72 17.27 10.72
C TYR A 101 -27.14 18.65 11.08
N ALA A 102 -27.78 19.36 12.01
CA ALA A 102 -27.27 20.62 12.54
C ALA A 102 -25.96 20.40 13.32
N ASN A 103 -25.86 19.28 14.06
CA ASN A 103 -24.64 18.91 14.76
C ASN A 103 -23.50 18.61 13.78
N ILE A 104 -23.74 17.80 12.75
CA ILE A 104 -22.77 17.51 11.68
C ILE A 104 -22.22 18.80 11.08
N LYS A 105 -23.11 19.70 10.62
CA LYS A 105 -22.67 20.97 10.02
C LYS A 105 -21.96 21.91 10.99
N LYS A 106 -22.22 21.82 12.30
CA LYS A 106 -21.49 22.60 13.32
C LYS A 106 -20.13 21.99 13.62
N CYS A 107 -20.01 20.67 13.76
CA CYS A 107 -18.74 19.99 13.99
C CYS A 107 -17.80 20.19 12.79
N GLU A 108 -18.27 19.94 11.58
CA GLU A 108 -17.47 20.02 10.34
C GLU A 108 -17.07 21.45 9.93
N LYS A 109 -17.59 22.48 10.60
CA LYS A 109 -17.08 23.86 10.43
C LYS A 109 -15.67 24.01 10.99
N VAL A 110 -15.28 23.18 11.95
CA VAL A 110 -13.92 23.13 12.46
C VAL A 110 -13.09 22.30 11.49
N THR A 111 -12.31 22.96 10.63
CA THR A 111 -11.47 22.29 9.61
C THR A 111 -10.00 22.18 10.03
N THR A 112 -9.69 22.54 11.27
CA THR A 112 -8.33 22.58 11.83
C THR A 112 -8.18 21.57 12.95
N THR A 113 -6.96 21.15 13.25
CA THR A 113 -6.63 20.26 14.37
C THR A 113 -6.31 21.03 15.67
N ASP A 114 -6.86 22.23 15.83
CA ASP A 114 -6.65 23.04 17.03
C ASP A 114 -7.54 22.56 18.18
N CYS A 115 -6.89 22.19 19.29
CA CYS A 115 -7.56 21.73 20.50
C CYS A 115 -8.39 22.83 21.18
N SER A 116 -8.23 24.11 20.81
CA SER A 116 -9.11 25.20 21.26
C SER A 116 -10.56 25.04 20.80
N ALA A 117 -10.84 24.20 19.79
CA ALA A 117 -12.19 23.87 19.37
C ALA A 117 -13.06 23.30 20.51
N PHE A 118 -12.44 22.64 21.50
CA PHE A 118 -13.11 22.11 22.69
C PHE A 118 -13.46 23.17 23.75
N ASP A 119 -13.02 24.43 23.59
CA ASP A 119 -13.45 25.53 24.46
C ASP A 119 -14.90 25.97 24.16
N ASP A 120 -15.43 25.61 22.98
CA ASP A 120 -16.86 25.71 22.68
C ASP A 120 -17.63 24.56 23.34
N ALA A 121 -18.55 24.92 24.24
CA ALA A 121 -19.33 23.95 25.02
C ALA A 121 -20.13 22.99 24.14
N PHE A 122 -20.69 23.50 23.03
CA PHE A 122 -21.46 22.68 22.10
C PHE A 122 -20.56 21.65 21.39
N PHE A 123 -19.38 22.07 20.92
CA PHE A 123 -18.40 21.19 20.29
C PHE A 123 -17.90 20.13 21.28
N SER A 124 -17.54 20.52 22.50
CA SER A 124 -17.08 19.58 23.54
C SER A 124 -18.13 18.53 23.88
N GLU A 125 -19.41 18.88 23.84
CA GLU A 125 -20.50 17.95 24.11
C GLU A 125 -20.79 17.04 22.90
N ASN A 126 -20.90 17.59 21.69
CA ASN A 126 -21.50 16.89 20.53
C ASN A 126 -20.51 16.47 19.43
N CYS A 127 -19.28 16.98 19.47
CA CYS A 127 -18.27 16.78 18.43
C CYS A 127 -17.03 16.07 18.97
N SER A 128 -16.23 15.56 18.06
CA SER A 128 -14.87 15.06 18.26
C SER A 128 -13.93 15.76 17.28
N LEU A 129 -12.63 15.64 17.49
CA LEU A 129 -11.62 16.23 16.61
C LEU A 129 -10.76 15.12 16.00
N CYS A 130 -10.74 15.01 14.68
CA CYS A 130 -9.86 14.13 13.93
C CYS A 130 -8.54 14.84 13.65
N LEU A 131 -7.47 14.31 14.23
CA LEU A 131 -6.13 14.92 14.19
C LEU A 131 -5.29 14.49 12.98
N ASP A 132 -5.86 13.67 12.11
CA ASP A 132 -5.24 13.17 10.89
C ASP A 132 -6.22 13.23 9.72
N ILE A 133 -5.77 12.84 8.52
CA ILE A 133 -6.59 12.88 7.31
C ILE A 133 -7.69 11.82 7.42
N GLY A 134 -8.90 12.27 7.77
CA GLY A 134 -10.12 11.48 7.79
C GLY A 134 -11.05 11.84 6.63
N LYS A 135 -12.32 11.48 6.74
CA LYS A 135 -13.39 11.88 5.83
C LYS A 135 -14.59 12.45 6.59
N ASN A 136 -15.17 13.52 6.08
CA ASN A 136 -16.38 14.10 6.64
C ASN A 136 -17.66 13.36 6.19
N SER A 137 -18.83 13.87 6.57
CA SER A 137 -20.15 13.35 6.18
C SER A 137 -20.42 13.32 4.67
N GLU A 138 -19.63 14.06 3.87
CA GLU A 138 -19.71 14.07 2.42
C GLU A 138 -18.68 13.13 1.74
N ASP A 139 -18.00 12.28 2.52
CA ASP A 139 -16.91 11.40 2.07
C ASP A 139 -15.71 12.15 1.48
N LYS A 140 -15.55 13.43 1.82
CA LYS A 140 -14.40 14.25 1.40
C LYS A 140 -13.30 14.17 2.44
N ASN A 141 -12.05 14.04 1.98
CA ASN A 141 -10.88 14.08 2.84
C ASN A 141 -10.86 15.41 3.64
N SER A 142 -10.75 15.31 4.95
CA SER A 142 -10.76 16.46 5.87
C SER A 142 -10.06 16.12 7.18
N THR A 143 -9.48 17.14 7.81
CA THR A 143 -9.08 17.11 9.21
C THR A 143 -10.05 17.96 10.04
N GLY A 144 -10.05 17.80 11.37
CA GLY A 144 -10.87 18.62 12.27
C GLY A 144 -12.14 17.94 12.76
N GLY A 145 -13.21 18.71 12.92
CA GLY A 145 -14.39 18.33 13.68
C GLY A 145 -15.25 17.27 12.99
N LEU A 146 -15.55 16.19 13.70
CA LEU A 146 -16.49 15.15 13.31
C LEU A 146 -17.57 14.99 14.39
N THR A 147 -18.72 14.41 14.01
CA THR A 147 -19.80 14.18 14.98
C THR A 147 -19.51 12.93 15.80
N LEU A 148 -19.54 13.07 17.12
CA LEU A 148 -19.47 11.95 18.06
C LEU A 148 -20.46 12.23 19.18
N ILE A 149 -21.61 11.55 19.13
CA ILE A 149 -22.71 11.79 20.06
C ILE A 149 -22.30 11.42 21.51
N PRO A 150 -22.91 12.06 22.53
CA PRO A 150 -22.55 11.83 23.94
C PRO A 150 -22.62 10.35 24.38
N GLN A 151 -23.56 9.57 23.83
CA GLN A 151 -23.73 8.15 24.15
C GLN A 151 -22.54 7.31 23.68
N ASP A 152 -22.05 7.56 22.46
CA ASP A 152 -20.88 6.88 21.91
C ASP A 152 -19.63 7.28 22.71
N LYS A 153 -19.47 8.58 23.03
CA LYS A 153 -18.37 9.05 23.90
C LYS A 153 -18.34 8.29 25.22
N LYS A 154 -19.51 8.13 25.86
CA LYS A 154 -19.65 7.40 27.12
C LYS A 154 -19.30 5.93 26.93
N TYR A 155 -19.83 5.27 25.90
CA TYR A 155 -19.53 3.87 25.60
C TYR A 155 -18.02 3.62 25.48
N TYR A 156 -17.31 4.42 24.67
CA TYR A 156 -15.86 4.26 24.51
C TYR A 156 -15.08 4.54 25.80
N ARG A 157 -15.52 5.50 26.62
CA ARG A 157 -14.90 5.77 27.93
C ARG A 157 -15.14 4.65 28.94
N ASP A 158 -16.35 4.09 28.98
CA ASP A 158 -16.72 3.01 29.89
C ASP A 158 -16.03 1.68 29.51
N ASN A 159 -15.67 1.50 28.23
CA ASN A 159 -15.02 0.29 27.71
C ASN A 159 -13.50 0.45 27.48
N LYS A 160 -12.92 1.60 27.84
CA LYS A 160 -11.47 1.80 27.70
C LYS A 160 -10.72 0.90 28.69
N ARG A 161 -9.60 0.34 28.25
CA ARG A 161 -8.65 -0.35 29.14
C ARG A 161 -7.57 0.66 29.53
N GLY A 162 -7.28 0.75 30.83
CA GLY A 162 -6.23 1.64 31.34
C GLY A 162 -6.58 3.14 31.29
N ASN A 163 -5.52 3.95 31.27
CA ASN A 163 -5.53 5.41 31.21
C ASN A 163 -5.36 5.96 29.78
N GLY A 164 -5.29 5.08 28.78
CA GLY A 164 -5.14 5.39 27.36
C GLY A 164 -6.30 6.23 26.80
N ILE A 165 -6.06 6.85 25.64
CA ILE A 165 -7.12 7.52 24.87
C ILE A 165 -7.99 6.42 24.27
N PRO A 166 -9.32 6.42 24.49
CA PRO A 166 -10.20 5.45 23.83
C PRO A 166 -10.08 5.55 22.31
N ASP A 167 -10.13 4.41 21.62
CA ASP A 167 -10.15 4.38 20.16
C ASP A 167 -11.54 4.74 19.62
N TYR A 168 -11.84 6.03 19.63
CA TYR A 168 -13.12 6.56 19.22
C TYR A 168 -13.36 6.36 17.72
N VAL A 169 -14.56 5.91 17.36
CA VAL A 169 -15.04 5.93 15.97
C VAL A 169 -16.11 7.01 15.86
N PRO A 170 -16.04 7.93 14.87
CA PRO A 170 -17.03 8.99 14.77
C PRO A 170 -18.40 8.40 14.40
N THR A 171 -19.47 9.00 14.93
CA THR A 171 -20.85 8.62 14.61
C THR A 171 -21.12 8.87 13.12
N VAL A 172 -20.59 9.97 12.56
CA VAL A 172 -20.67 10.31 11.14
C VAL A 172 -19.31 10.74 10.61
N GLY A 173 -18.93 10.22 9.45
CA GLY A 173 -17.61 10.39 8.85
C GLY A 173 -16.68 9.21 9.12
N PHE A 174 -15.40 9.41 8.87
CA PHE A 174 -14.32 8.48 9.12
C PHE A 174 -13.12 9.23 9.69
N CYS A 175 -12.47 8.66 10.68
CA CYS A 175 -11.16 9.12 11.14
C CYS A 175 -10.31 7.86 11.31
N PRO A 176 -9.01 7.89 10.96
CA PRO A 176 -8.13 6.75 11.20
C PRO A 176 -8.16 6.34 12.69
N ALA A 177 -7.98 5.04 12.95
CA ALA A 177 -7.94 4.52 14.31
C ALA A 177 -6.92 5.27 15.16
N LYS A 178 -7.25 5.52 16.42
CA LYS A 178 -6.45 6.29 17.39
C LYS A 178 -6.14 7.73 16.94
N ARG A 179 -6.86 8.31 15.98
CA ARG A 179 -6.67 9.73 15.58
C ARG A 179 -7.83 10.64 15.95
N LEU A 180 -8.88 10.08 16.54
CA LEU A 180 -10.06 10.82 16.98
C LEU A 180 -10.03 11.06 18.49
N VAL A 181 -10.28 12.30 18.92
CA VAL A 181 -10.31 12.68 20.34
C VAL A 181 -11.64 13.31 20.73
N SER A 182 -12.06 13.15 21.98
CA SER A 182 -13.38 13.58 22.45
C SER A 182 -13.36 14.80 23.36
N ASN A 183 -12.18 15.23 23.82
CA ASN A 183 -12.00 16.40 24.69
C ASN A 183 -10.61 17.05 24.49
N LYS A 184 -10.41 18.21 25.14
CA LYS A 184 -9.20 19.03 25.01
C LYS A 184 -7.93 18.34 25.54
N GLU A 185 -8.01 17.62 26.65
CA GLU A 185 -6.86 16.94 27.26
C GLU A 185 -6.38 15.79 26.37
N GLU A 186 -7.31 14.94 25.91
CA GLU A 186 -7.04 13.89 24.92
C GLU A 186 -6.45 14.48 23.64
N CYS A 187 -6.98 15.62 23.17
CA CYS A 187 -6.47 16.32 22.00
C CYS A 187 -5.01 16.73 22.16
N LEU A 188 -4.66 17.39 23.28
CA LEU A 188 -3.29 17.81 23.52
C LEU A 188 -2.33 16.63 23.66
N ARG A 189 -2.76 15.55 24.32
CA ARG A 189 -1.98 14.31 24.45
C ARG A 189 -1.77 13.63 23.10
N MET A 190 -2.82 13.42 22.32
CA MET A 190 -2.73 12.80 21.00
C MET A 190 -1.96 13.66 19.99
N LYS A 191 -2.07 14.99 20.09
CA LYS A 191 -1.29 15.90 19.24
C LYS A 191 0.21 15.74 19.50
N LYS A 192 0.61 15.60 20.77
CA LYS A 192 2.01 15.29 21.12
C LYS A 192 2.44 13.91 20.61
N GLU A 193 1.57 12.91 20.71
CA GLU A 193 1.84 11.56 20.19
C GLU A 193 2.06 11.59 18.67
N ILE A 194 1.14 12.22 17.94
CA ILE A 194 1.23 12.39 16.48
C ILE A 194 2.48 13.18 16.10
N GLU A 195 2.81 14.25 16.84
CA GLU A 195 4.03 15.02 16.62
C GLU A 195 5.28 14.17 16.86
N CYS A 196 5.29 13.32 17.89
CA CYS A 196 6.37 12.39 18.17
C CYS A 196 6.57 11.37 17.04
N GLU A 197 5.49 10.70 16.64
CA GLU A 197 5.48 9.74 15.53
C GLU A 197 5.96 10.35 14.22
N LYS A 198 5.52 11.58 13.90
CA LYS A 198 5.88 12.26 12.66
C LYS A 198 7.30 12.79 12.68
N ASN A 199 7.69 13.42 13.78
CA ASN A 199 8.98 14.09 13.84
C ASN A 199 10.12 13.10 14.00
N THR A 200 9.86 11.90 14.53
CA THR A 200 10.88 10.86 14.76
C THR A 200 12.10 11.42 15.52
N THR A 201 11.85 12.31 16.50
CA THR A 201 12.90 12.93 17.32
C THR A 201 12.67 12.83 18.81
N PHE A 202 13.76 12.64 19.55
CA PHE A 202 13.76 12.66 21.02
C PHE A 202 13.52 14.06 21.63
N ASN A 203 13.63 15.13 20.84
CA ASN A 203 13.67 16.50 21.34
C ASN A 203 12.33 17.25 21.20
N SER A 204 11.44 16.80 20.30
CA SER A 204 10.12 17.41 20.11
C SER A 204 9.06 16.38 19.73
N PRO A 205 7.97 16.25 20.50
CA PRO A 205 7.74 16.91 21.79
C PRO A 205 8.55 16.25 22.92
N LYS A 206 8.64 16.94 24.07
CA LYS A 206 9.30 16.38 25.27
C LYS A 206 8.68 15.02 25.64
N GLY A 207 9.54 14.04 25.90
CA GLY A 207 9.14 12.66 26.25
C GLY A 207 9.03 11.73 25.03
N CYS A 208 9.23 12.24 23.82
CA CYS A 208 9.22 11.41 22.63
C CYS A 208 10.37 10.38 22.68
N SER A 209 10.01 9.11 22.56
CA SER A 209 10.89 7.97 22.76
C SER A 209 10.68 6.96 21.64
N MET A 210 11.71 6.19 21.31
CA MET A 210 11.68 5.24 20.20
C MET A 210 11.61 3.82 20.73
N CYS A 211 10.71 3.00 20.21
CA CYS A 211 10.71 1.56 20.41
C CYS A 211 11.90 0.95 19.65
N TYR A 212 12.75 0.19 20.34
CA TYR A 212 14.02 -0.24 19.77
C TYR A 212 13.87 -1.22 18.59
N ASP A 213 12.91 -2.14 18.65
CA ASP A 213 12.79 -3.21 17.63
C ASP A 213 12.21 -2.73 16.29
N ASP A 214 11.15 -1.92 16.33
CA ASP A 214 10.43 -1.48 15.13
C ASP A 214 10.66 -0.01 14.78
N THR A 215 11.47 0.70 15.58
CA THR A 215 11.82 2.12 15.41
C THR A 215 10.62 3.08 15.45
N SER A 216 9.46 2.62 15.93
CA SER A 216 8.28 3.48 16.14
C SER A 216 8.53 4.48 17.27
N TYR A 217 7.89 5.65 17.20
CA TYR A 217 8.06 6.72 18.18
C TYR A 217 6.78 6.94 18.98
N HIS A 218 6.90 6.99 20.31
CA HIS A 218 5.79 7.15 21.24
C HIS A 218 6.16 8.11 22.37
N ILE A 219 5.17 8.80 22.94
CA ILE A 219 5.39 9.64 24.11
C ILE A 219 5.50 8.79 25.36
N VAL A 220 6.64 8.92 26.01
CA VAL A 220 6.93 8.34 27.31
C VAL A 220 7.39 9.46 28.24
N ASP A 221 6.46 10.01 29.03
CA ASP A 221 6.74 11.14 29.92
C ASP A 221 6.65 10.74 31.41
N PRO A 222 7.79 10.56 32.10
CA PRO A 222 7.79 10.19 33.51
C PRO A 222 7.29 11.31 34.43
N THR A 223 7.18 12.56 33.94
CA THR A 223 6.76 13.70 34.79
C THR A 223 5.30 13.60 35.22
N GLY A 224 4.46 12.96 34.41
CA GLY A 224 3.04 12.73 34.72
C GLY A 224 2.77 11.43 35.48
N GLN A 225 3.73 10.51 35.53
CA GLN A 225 3.56 9.16 36.08
C GLN A 225 4.81 8.71 36.85
N PRO A 226 4.89 9.02 38.16
CA PRO A 226 5.96 8.53 39.01
C PRO A 226 5.99 7.00 39.00
N GLY A 227 7.16 6.41 38.76
CA GLY A 227 7.33 4.95 38.66
C GLY A 227 7.13 4.36 37.27
N LEU A 228 6.83 5.18 36.25
CA LEU A 228 6.76 4.71 34.86
C LEU A 228 8.07 4.03 34.42
N PHE A 229 9.22 4.55 34.85
CA PHE A 229 10.53 3.94 34.59
C PHE A 229 10.89 2.95 35.69
N VAL A 230 11.04 1.67 35.31
CA VAL A 230 11.43 0.59 36.23
C VAL A 230 12.95 0.44 36.31
N GLY A 231 13.68 0.96 35.32
CA GLY A 231 15.14 0.98 35.29
C GLY A 231 15.69 0.78 33.89
N SER A 232 16.98 0.45 33.80
CA SER A 232 17.65 0.17 32.52
C SER A 232 17.89 -1.33 32.28
N GLY A 233 17.16 -2.19 33.00
CA GLY A 233 17.19 -3.65 32.88
C GLY A 233 18.09 -4.37 33.88
N THR A 234 18.24 -5.67 33.70
CA THR A 234 19.02 -6.58 34.54
C THR A 234 20.12 -7.23 33.70
N LEU A 235 21.36 -7.23 34.19
CA LEU A 235 22.46 -7.96 33.57
C LEU A 235 22.63 -9.34 34.20
N TYR A 236 22.76 -10.36 33.34
CA TYR A 236 23.16 -11.71 33.73
C TYR A 236 24.56 -11.99 33.16
N ILE A 237 25.53 -12.23 34.04
CA ILE A 237 26.94 -12.33 33.69
C ILE A 237 27.50 -13.69 34.06
N ILE A 238 28.28 -14.28 33.17
CA ILE A 238 29.14 -15.44 33.43
C ILE A 238 30.59 -15.11 33.09
N GLY A 239 31.53 -15.92 33.57
CA GLY A 239 32.93 -15.69 33.24
C GLY A 239 33.89 -16.56 34.04
N SER A 240 35.18 -16.25 33.86
CA SER A 240 36.25 -16.72 34.73
C SER A 240 37.10 -15.53 35.16
N GLY A 241 37.45 -15.47 36.44
CA GLY A 241 38.21 -14.37 37.03
C GLY A 241 37.49 -13.68 38.20
N ILE A 242 38.17 -12.69 38.76
CA ILE A 242 37.63 -11.81 39.80
C ILE A 242 37.04 -10.58 39.10
N LEU A 243 35.72 -10.45 39.15
CA LEU A 243 34.98 -9.31 38.64
C LEU A 243 34.72 -8.31 39.77
N THR A 244 35.13 -7.06 39.56
CA THR A 244 34.61 -5.92 40.32
C THR A 244 33.74 -5.09 39.40
N TYR A 245 32.51 -4.77 39.80
CA TYR A 245 31.66 -3.87 39.04
C TYR A 245 31.10 -2.75 39.91
N TYR A 246 30.75 -1.64 39.27
CA TYR A 246 29.97 -0.56 39.86
C TYR A 246 29.32 0.28 38.76
N GLU A 247 28.23 0.93 39.10
CA GLU A 247 27.50 1.86 38.25
C GLU A 247 27.79 3.30 38.69
N MET A 248 28.04 4.19 37.72
CA MET A 248 28.40 5.57 38.00
C MET A 248 27.25 6.30 38.72
N GLY A 249 27.56 6.93 39.85
CA GLY A 249 26.56 7.62 40.68
C GLY A 249 25.75 6.72 41.60
N GLN A 250 26.00 5.39 41.60
CA GLN A 250 25.34 4.43 42.47
C GLN A 250 26.32 3.86 43.50
N ASN A 251 25.84 3.58 44.70
CA ASN A 251 26.63 2.93 45.77
C ASN A 251 26.53 1.39 45.68
N ASN A 252 26.79 0.82 44.49
CA ASN A 252 26.59 -0.60 44.20
C ASN A 252 27.88 -1.37 43.87
N LYS A 253 29.05 -0.87 44.32
CA LYS A 253 30.33 -1.52 44.05
C LYS A 253 30.38 -2.92 44.67
N ARG A 254 30.59 -3.95 43.85
CA ARG A 254 30.66 -5.35 44.29
C ARG A 254 31.83 -6.08 43.65
N LYS A 255 32.55 -6.88 44.44
CA LYS A 255 33.60 -7.81 44.02
C LYS A 255 33.03 -9.23 44.05
N THR A 256 33.26 -10.05 43.03
CA THR A 256 32.74 -11.43 42.93
C THR A 256 33.69 -12.30 42.11
N ASN A 257 33.91 -13.54 42.52
CA ASN A 257 34.71 -14.52 41.78
C ASN A 257 33.79 -15.29 40.81
N LEU A 258 33.84 -14.96 39.51
CA LEU A 258 32.97 -15.58 38.50
C LEU A 258 33.27 -17.07 38.32
N SER A 259 34.51 -17.51 38.54
CA SER A 259 34.91 -18.91 38.38
C SER A 259 34.30 -19.83 39.43
N ARG A 260 33.78 -19.28 40.54
CA ARG A 260 33.10 -20.05 41.60
C ARG A 260 31.59 -20.07 41.44
N LEU A 261 31.03 -19.36 40.46
CA LEU A 261 29.58 -19.31 40.25
C LEU A 261 29.11 -20.49 39.40
N THR A 262 28.10 -21.21 39.89
CA THR A 262 27.40 -22.25 39.13
C THR A 262 26.28 -21.68 38.27
N ASN A 263 25.75 -20.51 38.64
CA ASN A 263 24.69 -19.78 37.92
C ASN A 263 25.20 -18.39 37.49
N SER A 264 24.50 -17.74 36.57
CA SER A 264 24.83 -16.38 36.16
C SER A 264 24.71 -15.38 37.32
N LEU A 265 25.66 -14.45 37.39
CA LEU A 265 25.61 -13.30 38.29
C LEU A 265 24.54 -12.33 37.81
N ARG A 266 23.48 -12.17 38.59
CA ARG A 266 22.41 -11.18 38.36
C ARG A 266 22.79 -9.81 38.95
N ILE A 267 22.68 -8.77 38.13
CA ILE A 267 22.93 -7.37 38.50
C ILE A 267 21.74 -6.53 38.05
N GLU A 268 20.99 -5.97 39.01
CA GLU A 268 19.95 -4.97 38.70
C GLU A 268 20.61 -3.62 38.42
N LEU A 269 20.33 -3.04 37.24
CA LEU A 269 20.83 -1.71 36.90
C LEU A 269 19.88 -0.67 37.45
N MET A 270 20.41 0.22 38.29
CA MET A 270 19.64 1.23 39.00
C MET A 270 19.77 2.62 38.36
N GLY A 271 20.78 2.80 37.52
CA GLY A 271 20.98 4.03 36.78
C GLY A 271 19.93 4.23 35.70
N GLN A 272 19.85 5.48 35.26
CA GLN A 272 19.04 5.85 34.11
C GLN A 272 19.73 5.42 32.82
N GLU A 273 19.00 5.51 31.71
CA GLU A 273 19.56 5.35 30.37
C GLU A 273 20.88 6.12 30.18
N MET A 274 21.86 5.48 29.56
CA MET A 274 23.25 5.94 29.35
C MET A 274 24.11 6.07 30.62
N THR A 275 23.70 5.50 31.74
CA THR A 275 24.58 5.41 32.91
C THR A 275 25.77 4.49 32.61
N ASN A 276 26.98 4.96 32.92
CA ASN A 276 28.20 4.19 32.75
C ASN A 276 28.29 3.06 33.80
N ILE A 277 28.53 1.85 33.32
CA ILE A 277 28.76 0.66 34.12
C ILE A 277 30.21 0.24 33.91
N THR A 278 30.99 0.17 34.98
CA THR A 278 32.39 -0.25 34.90
C THR A 278 32.53 -1.69 35.36
N PHE A 279 33.16 -2.53 34.53
CA PHE A 279 33.56 -3.89 34.88
C PHE A 279 35.08 -3.99 34.87
N GLU A 280 35.67 -4.32 36.01
CA GLU A 280 37.08 -4.65 36.14
C GLU A 280 37.21 -6.16 36.35
N LEU A 281 37.70 -6.86 35.33
CA LEU A 281 37.95 -8.28 35.39
C LEU A 281 39.45 -8.53 35.51
N ARG A 282 39.85 -9.31 36.51
CA ARG A 282 41.21 -9.80 36.70
C ARG A 282 41.25 -11.32 36.60
N ARG A 283 42.29 -11.87 35.97
CA ARG A 283 42.55 -13.31 36.00
C ARG A 283 42.73 -13.76 37.43
N LEU A 284 42.23 -14.96 37.75
CA LEU A 284 42.61 -15.60 39.00
C LEU A 284 44.13 -15.78 39.04
N PRO A 285 44.77 -15.56 40.20
CA PRO A 285 46.18 -15.81 40.34
C PRO A 285 46.46 -17.27 40.02
N VAL A 286 47.50 -17.47 39.23
CA VAL A 286 48.01 -18.81 38.95
C VAL A 286 48.90 -19.16 40.13
N ALA A 287 48.65 -20.31 40.76
CA ALA A 287 49.50 -20.80 41.83
C ALA A 287 50.94 -20.94 41.33
N VAL A 288 51.88 -20.38 42.09
CA VAL A 288 53.32 -20.48 41.83
C VAL A 288 54.00 -21.23 42.98
N ALA A 289 55.16 -21.81 42.76
CA ALA A 289 55.92 -22.38 43.88
C ALA A 289 56.20 -21.29 44.92
N TYR A 290 56.04 -21.62 46.21
CA TYR A 290 56.41 -20.71 47.28
C TYR A 290 57.89 -20.34 47.22
N ASP A 291 58.19 -19.06 47.41
CA ASP A 291 59.52 -18.47 47.44
C ASP A 291 59.58 -17.50 48.63
N GLU A 292 60.51 -17.76 49.55
CA GLU A 292 60.70 -16.96 50.76
C GLU A 292 61.16 -15.52 50.49
N THR A 293 61.65 -15.23 49.28
CA THR A 293 62.11 -13.90 48.87
C THR A 293 60.99 -13.03 48.29
N VAL A 294 59.82 -13.62 47.98
CA VAL A 294 58.70 -12.93 47.35
C VAL A 294 57.76 -12.36 48.41
N THR A 295 57.32 -11.11 48.20
CA THR A 295 56.22 -10.51 48.97
C THR A 295 54.91 -10.80 48.25
N TYR A 296 54.14 -11.73 48.79
CA TYR A 296 52.84 -12.09 48.25
C TYR A 296 51.78 -11.03 48.61
N GLN A 297 50.86 -10.80 47.70
CA GLN A 297 49.71 -9.91 47.87
C GLN A 297 48.46 -10.72 48.23
N VAL A 298 47.49 -10.05 48.84
CA VAL A 298 46.15 -10.63 49.03
C VAL A 298 45.61 -11.15 47.70
N ASP A 299 45.00 -12.33 47.75
CA ASP A 299 44.53 -13.18 46.66
C ASP A 299 45.62 -14.03 45.99
N ASP A 300 46.94 -13.79 46.15
CA ASP A 300 47.98 -14.62 45.52
C ASP A 300 47.86 -16.10 45.93
N ALA A 301 48.15 -16.99 44.97
CA ALA A 301 48.11 -18.44 45.19
C ALA A 301 49.52 -19.02 45.12
N ILE A 302 49.83 -19.96 46.03
CA ILE A 302 51.12 -20.66 46.05
C ILE A 302 50.96 -22.16 46.26
N PHE A 303 51.90 -22.92 45.71
CA PHE A 303 52.14 -24.33 46.06
C PHE A 303 53.10 -24.39 47.25
N PHE A 304 52.65 -25.02 48.33
CA PHE A 304 53.44 -25.23 49.54
C PHE A 304 53.06 -26.56 50.19
N ASN A 305 54.04 -27.41 50.52
CA ASN A 305 53.82 -28.70 51.20
C ASN A 305 52.73 -29.60 50.59
N GLY A 306 52.60 -29.64 49.26
CA GLY A 306 51.60 -30.46 48.54
C GLY A 306 50.17 -29.90 48.54
N PHE A 307 50.00 -28.64 48.95
CA PHE A 307 48.72 -27.93 48.93
C PHE A 307 48.85 -26.57 48.26
N VAL A 308 47.72 -26.08 47.77
CA VAL A 308 47.55 -24.72 47.28
C VAL A 308 47.03 -23.85 48.42
N TYR A 309 47.69 -22.72 48.65
CA TYR A 309 47.27 -21.71 49.62
C TYR A 309 46.91 -20.42 48.89
N ASN A 310 45.85 -19.75 49.34
CA ASN A 310 45.53 -18.38 48.91
C ASN A 310 45.88 -17.41 50.04
N MET A 311 46.53 -16.31 49.72
CA MET A 311 46.81 -15.27 50.71
C MET A 311 45.52 -14.48 50.98
N VAL A 312 45.03 -14.52 52.21
CA VAL A 312 43.81 -13.80 52.64
C VAL A 312 44.10 -12.48 53.31
N GLU A 313 45.32 -12.30 53.84
CA GLU A 313 45.80 -11.07 54.45
C GLU A 313 47.26 -10.82 54.04
N GLY A 314 47.55 -9.59 53.60
CA GLY A 314 48.84 -9.26 53.00
C GLY A 314 49.95 -9.26 54.03
N ALA A 315 50.97 -10.10 53.81
CA ALA A 315 52.22 -9.99 54.55
C ALA A 315 53.01 -8.84 53.93
N ASN A 316 53.06 -7.67 54.57
CA ASN A 316 53.83 -6.51 54.08
C ASN A 316 55.37 -6.74 54.07
N GLN A 317 55.84 -7.98 54.19
CA GLN A 317 57.23 -8.41 54.17
C GLN A 317 57.35 -9.83 53.55
N PRO A 318 58.49 -10.15 52.91
CA PRO A 318 58.75 -11.50 52.37
C PRO A 318 58.99 -12.54 53.48
N GLY A 319 58.89 -13.83 53.14
CA GLY A 319 59.29 -14.94 54.01
C GLY A 319 58.20 -15.49 54.96
N TYR A 320 56.93 -15.16 54.74
CA TYR A 320 55.80 -15.72 55.50
C TYR A 320 55.26 -16.99 54.83
N ALA A 321 55.81 -18.14 55.22
CA ALA A 321 55.33 -19.45 54.77
C ALA A 321 53.97 -19.82 55.40
N PRO A 322 53.07 -20.50 54.66
CA PRO A 322 51.82 -21.06 55.20
C PRO A 322 52.04 -22.12 56.30
N ASP A 323 50.95 -22.57 56.94
CA ASP A 323 50.92 -23.62 57.98
C ASP A 323 51.67 -23.32 59.29
N ARG A 324 51.99 -22.05 59.57
CA ARG A 324 52.47 -21.68 60.90
C ARG A 324 51.34 -21.82 61.92
N VAL A 325 51.67 -22.24 63.14
CA VAL A 325 50.69 -22.36 64.22
C VAL A 325 50.07 -20.98 64.48
N GLY A 326 48.77 -20.84 64.25
CA GLY A 326 48.04 -19.57 64.39
C GLY A 326 48.05 -18.65 63.17
N ASP A 327 48.55 -19.13 62.01
CA ASP A 327 48.55 -18.36 60.77
C ASP A 327 47.11 -18.06 60.30
N LYS A 328 46.88 -16.78 59.99
CA LYS A 328 45.64 -16.27 59.40
C LYS A 328 45.90 -15.58 58.05
N LEU A 329 47.16 -15.49 57.62
CA LEU A 329 47.56 -14.83 56.38
C LEU A 329 47.25 -15.71 55.17
N TRP A 330 47.29 -17.03 55.34
CA TRP A 330 47.06 -18.01 54.28
C TRP A 330 45.83 -18.88 54.57
N GLU A 331 44.99 -19.06 53.57
CA GLU A 331 43.89 -20.03 53.57
C GLU A 331 44.27 -21.24 52.72
N LYS A 332 44.31 -22.42 53.35
CA LYS A 332 44.55 -23.69 52.68
C LYS A 332 43.36 -24.02 51.77
N TYR A 333 43.59 -24.10 50.47
CA TYR A 333 42.53 -24.17 49.47
C TYR A 333 42.24 -25.60 49.00
N MET A 334 43.26 -26.30 48.48
CA MET A 334 43.13 -27.67 47.96
C MET A 334 44.48 -28.36 47.90
N LYS A 335 44.52 -29.65 47.56
CA LYS A 335 45.77 -30.33 47.29
C LYS A 335 46.34 -29.90 45.95
N GLU A 336 47.66 -29.92 45.82
CA GLU A 336 48.37 -29.59 44.58
C GLU A 336 47.98 -30.54 43.42
N GLU A 337 47.76 -31.82 43.72
CA GLU A 337 47.32 -32.83 42.73
C GLU A 337 45.93 -32.53 42.13
N ASP A 338 45.09 -31.81 42.86
CA ASP A 338 43.74 -31.42 42.42
C ASP A 338 43.73 -30.05 41.73
N TYR A 339 44.87 -29.35 41.71
CA TYR A 339 44.95 -28.00 41.16
C TYR A 339 44.93 -28.03 39.63
N LEU A 340 43.93 -27.38 39.06
CA LEU A 340 43.86 -27.05 37.64
C LEU A 340 44.15 -25.57 37.48
N GLU A 341 45.09 -25.23 36.57
CA GLU A 341 45.38 -23.84 36.26
C GLU A 341 44.08 -23.12 35.89
N PRO A 342 43.77 -21.97 36.51
CA PRO A 342 42.53 -21.29 36.25
C PRO A 342 42.44 -20.89 34.78
N PRO A 343 41.29 -21.15 34.12
CA PRO A 343 41.14 -20.82 32.72
C PRO A 343 41.33 -19.31 32.51
N PRO A 344 41.77 -18.89 31.31
CA PRO A 344 41.97 -17.48 30.99
C PRO A 344 40.75 -16.64 31.38
N ALA A 345 41.01 -15.43 31.88
CA ALA A 345 39.94 -14.54 32.30
C ALA A 345 39.01 -14.21 31.13
N TYR A 346 37.72 -14.29 31.36
CA TYR A 346 36.72 -13.82 30.39
C TYR A 346 35.45 -13.37 31.09
N ILE A 347 34.68 -12.52 30.41
CA ILE A 347 33.33 -12.14 30.81
C ILE A 347 32.41 -12.31 29.60
N ALA A 348 31.18 -12.74 29.84
CA ALA A 348 30.11 -12.74 28.87
C ALA A 348 28.81 -12.44 29.62
N GLY A 349 27.83 -11.85 28.94
CA GLY A 349 26.57 -11.56 29.59
C GLY A 349 25.50 -11.06 28.66
N VAL A 350 24.30 -11.00 29.20
CA VAL A 350 23.10 -10.54 28.52
C VAL A 350 22.40 -9.49 29.39
N LEU A 351 22.02 -8.38 28.80
CA LEU A 351 21.07 -7.43 29.37
C LEU A 351 19.66 -7.89 29.04
N THR A 352 18.78 -7.87 30.03
CA THR A 352 17.39 -8.29 29.85
C THR A 352 16.43 -7.41 30.62
N GLY A 353 15.16 -7.39 30.22
CA GLY A 353 14.08 -6.75 30.96
C GLY A 353 12.72 -7.12 30.38
N THR A 354 11.69 -6.93 31.19
CA THR A 354 10.30 -7.21 30.84
C THR A 354 9.73 -6.14 29.92
N THR A 355 8.96 -6.53 28.91
CA THR A 355 8.29 -5.63 27.96
C THR A 355 6.77 -5.74 28.07
N GLY A 356 6.02 -4.80 27.47
CA GLY A 356 4.57 -4.64 27.70
C GLY A 356 3.72 -5.89 27.49
N ASN A 357 4.06 -6.76 26.53
CA ASN A 357 3.30 -7.99 26.24
C ASN A 357 3.82 -9.23 26.99
N THR A 358 4.35 -9.08 28.21
CA THR A 358 4.96 -10.16 29.02
C THR A 358 6.22 -10.81 28.42
N GLY A 359 6.73 -10.24 27.32
CA GLY A 359 7.97 -10.66 26.68
C GLY A 359 9.19 -10.30 27.52
N THR A 360 10.29 -11.00 27.27
CA THR A 360 11.59 -10.70 27.84
C THR A 360 12.53 -10.28 26.71
N PHE A 361 12.94 -9.02 26.70
CA PHE A 361 13.95 -8.54 25.77
C PHE A 361 15.33 -9.00 26.20
N THR A 362 16.22 -9.29 25.26
CA THR A 362 17.61 -9.68 25.54
C THR A 362 18.60 -8.96 24.62
N PHE A 363 19.76 -8.59 25.15
CA PHE A 363 20.79 -7.85 24.41
C PHE A 363 22.20 -8.24 24.88
N ASP A 364 23.08 -8.61 23.94
CA ASP A 364 24.46 -9.03 24.25
C ASP A 364 25.26 -7.89 24.92
N LEU A 365 25.84 -8.17 26.09
CA LEU A 365 26.69 -7.23 26.83
C LEU A 365 27.83 -6.65 25.98
N MET A 366 28.39 -7.42 25.04
CA MET A 366 29.46 -6.93 24.16
C MET A 366 29.03 -5.72 23.32
N ARG A 367 27.74 -5.64 22.97
CA ARG A 367 27.18 -4.51 22.22
C ARG A 367 27.02 -3.24 23.06
N LEU A 368 27.01 -3.37 24.39
CA LEU A 368 26.92 -2.27 25.35
C LEU A 368 28.27 -1.58 25.63
N ILE A 369 29.35 -2.11 25.09
CA ILE A 369 30.70 -1.67 25.45
C ILE A 369 31.17 -0.47 24.61
N LEU A 370 31.59 0.56 25.34
CA LEU A 370 32.29 1.71 24.80
C LEU A 370 33.76 1.36 24.55
N THR A 371 34.47 0.91 25.60
CA THR A 371 35.92 0.68 25.55
C THR A 371 36.40 -0.23 26.67
N ASP A 372 37.52 -0.92 26.46
CA ASP A 372 38.40 -1.43 27.52
C ASP A 372 39.53 -0.44 27.75
N THR A 373 39.50 0.21 28.91
CA THR A 373 40.45 1.25 29.29
C THR A 373 41.87 0.74 29.54
N VAL A 374 42.06 -0.58 29.73
CA VAL A 374 43.41 -1.16 29.86
C VAL A 374 44.12 -1.22 28.50
N SER A 375 43.39 -1.53 27.43
CA SER A 375 43.93 -1.61 26.07
C SER A 375 43.68 -0.37 25.21
N GLY A 376 42.75 0.50 25.62
CA GLY A 376 42.29 1.65 24.84
C GLY A 376 41.44 1.28 23.62
N ARG A 377 40.99 0.01 23.52
CA ARG A 377 40.23 -0.53 22.39
C ARG A 377 39.01 -1.29 22.89
N LYS A 378 38.08 -1.69 22.01
CA LYS A 378 37.02 -2.63 22.39
C LYS A 378 37.63 -3.99 22.78
N PRO A 379 37.05 -4.72 23.76
CA PRO A 379 37.49 -6.05 24.13
C PRO A 379 37.51 -7.01 22.94
N ARG A 380 38.36 -8.02 23.03
CA ARG A 380 38.42 -9.06 22.01
C ARG A 380 37.30 -10.07 22.21
N VAL A 381 36.69 -10.49 21.12
CA VAL A 381 35.75 -11.62 21.11
C VAL A 381 36.56 -12.92 21.04
N GLY A 382 36.48 -13.72 22.10
CA GLY A 382 37.16 -15.00 22.26
C GLY A 382 36.28 -16.22 21.95
N GLY A 383 35.07 -16.01 21.42
CA GLY A 383 34.10 -17.06 21.09
C GLY A 383 32.67 -16.65 21.45
N ILE A 384 31.76 -17.64 21.42
CA ILE A 384 30.36 -17.51 21.84
C ILE A 384 30.15 -18.47 23.00
N VAL A 385 29.37 -18.06 24.00
CA VAL A 385 28.97 -18.87 25.16
C VAL A 385 27.49 -18.71 25.43
N LYS A 386 26.87 -19.71 26.05
CA LYS A 386 25.46 -19.68 26.42
C LYS A 386 25.30 -19.14 27.84
N VAL A 387 24.36 -18.21 28.02
CA VAL A 387 24.03 -17.61 29.32
C VAL A 387 22.57 -17.86 29.63
N LYS A 388 22.31 -18.50 30.77
CA LYS A 388 20.97 -18.60 31.36
C LYS A 388 20.60 -17.28 32.04
N HIS A 389 19.39 -16.78 31.78
CA HIS A 389 18.87 -15.55 32.39
C HIS A 389 17.49 -15.79 33.04
N GLY A 390 17.44 -15.80 34.37
CA GLY A 390 16.22 -16.17 35.09
C GLY A 390 15.75 -17.60 34.78
N ASP A 391 14.44 -17.75 34.58
CA ASP A 391 13.80 -19.03 34.23
C ASP A 391 13.70 -19.27 32.71
N ALA A 392 14.23 -18.34 31.90
CA ALA A 392 14.20 -18.43 30.44
C ALA A 392 15.29 -19.34 29.87
N ASP A 393 15.18 -19.60 28.57
CA ASP A 393 16.14 -20.37 27.78
C ASP A 393 17.53 -19.71 27.76
N GLU A 394 18.56 -20.50 27.43
CA GLU A 394 19.92 -19.99 27.29
C GLU A 394 20.07 -19.15 26.01
N VAL A 395 20.73 -17.99 26.13
CA VAL A 395 21.03 -17.09 25.01
C VAL A 395 22.51 -17.16 24.67
N GLU A 396 22.82 -17.24 23.37
CA GLU A 396 24.19 -17.18 22.86
C GLU A 396 24.72 -15.73 22.88
N VAL A 397 25.83 -15.52 23.57
CA VAL A 397 26.44 -14.19 23.74
C VAL A 397 27.95 -14.23 23.50
N SER A 398 28.51 -13.07 23.15
CA SER A 398 29.93 -12.91 22.87
C SER A 398 30.78 -13.07 24.13
N LYS A 399 31.74 -13.99 24.09
CA LYS A 399 32.78 -14.16 25.11
C LYS A 399 33.83 -13.08 24.93
N MET A 400 34.03 -12.23 25.93
CA MET A 400 35.02 -11.16 25.91
C MET A 400 36.23 -11.53 26.74
N VAL A 401 37.43 -11.37 26.17
CA VAL A 401 38.69 -11.68 26.82
C VAL A 401 39.61 -10.45 26.89
N PRO A 402 40.51 -10.38 27.88
CA PRO A 402 41.54 -9.35 27.93
C PRO A 402 42.37 -9.26 26.64
N ALA A 403 42.96 -8.09 26.40
CA ALA A 403 43.87 -7.89 25.28
C ALA A 403 45.09 -8.84 25.36
N TYR A 404 45.75 -9.08 24.22
CA TYR A 404 46.92 -9.95 24.16
C TYR A 404 47.98 -9.56 25.20
N GLY A 405 48.44 -10.55 25.98
CA GLY A 405 49.44 -10.36 27.03
C GLY A 405 48.94 -9.60 28.27
N LYS A 406 47.64 -9.31 28.39
CA LYS A 406 47.05 -8.69 29.57
C LYS A 406 46.30 -9.74 30.40
N ASN A 407 46.48 -9.70 31.71
CA ASN A 407 45.77 -10.55 32.67
C ASN A 407 44.54 -9.85 33.28
N MET A 408 44.22 -8.64 32.81
CA MET A 408 43.08 -7.86 33.27
C MET A 408 42.48 -7.05 32.13
N MET A 409 41.21 -6.68 32.27
CA MET A 409 40.53 -5.71 31.43
C MET A 409 39.61 -4.84 32.29
N LYS A 410 39.43 -3.59 31.89
CA LYS A 410 38.55 -2.63 32.57
C LYS A 410 37.61 -2.02 31.55
N ILE A 411 36.45 -2.63 31.42
CA ILE A 411 35.40 -2.32 30.47
C ILE A 411 34.53 -1.19 31.00
N ILE A 412 34.23 -0.22 30.15
CA ILE A 412 33.15 0.74 30.36
C ILE A 412 32.02 0.38 29.39
N ALA A 413 30.87 0.06 29.94
CA ALA A 413 29.63 -0.19 29.22
C ALA A 413 28.57 0.87 29.57
N VAL A 414 27.52 0.96 28.77
CA VAL A 414 26.35 1.81 29.03
C VAL A 414 25.08 1.00 28.82
N SER A 415 24.01 1.27 29.58
CA SER A 415 22.68 0.73 29.26
C SER A 415 21.88 1.76 28.45
N PRO A 416 21.64 1.54 27.15
CA PRO A 416 20.99 2.50 26.26
C PRO A 416 19.47 2.39 26.25
N PHE A 417 18.90 1.60 27.16
CA PHE A 417 17.47 1.29 27.21
C PHE A 417 16.81 1.80 28.47
N THR A 418 15.53 2.13 28.33
CA THR A 418 14.60 2.40 29.41
C THR A 418 13.48 1.36 29.38
N PHE A 419 13.31 0.64 30.48
CA PHE A 419 12.20 -0.30 30.64
C PHE A 419 11.06 0.36 31.40
N LEU A 420 9.84 0.15 30.92
CA LEU A 420 8.63 0.68 31.53
C LEU A 420 7.93 -0.38 32.39
N ASP A 421 7.08 0.09 33.29
CA ASP A 421 6.16 -0.79 34.01
C ASP A 421 5.18 -1.41 33.01
N THR A 422 5.17 -2.74 32.93
CA THR A 422 4.35 -3.52 32.01
C THR A 422 2.84 -3.32 32.19
N THR A 423 2.41 -2.73 33.31
CA THR A 423 1.01 -2.42 33.58
C THR A 423 0.54 -1.10 32.96
N THR A 424 1.47 -0.30 32.41
CA THR A 424 1.19 1.01 31.79
C THR A 424 0.78 0.86 30.33
N ASP A 425 -0.04 1.81 29.84
CA ASP A 425 -0.48 1.80 28.44
C ASP A 425 0.67 2.14 27.49
N GLU A 426 1.62 2.95 27.95
CA GLU A 426 2.86 3.29 27.26
C GLU A 426 3.67 2.02 26.97
N ALA A 427 3.79 1.09 27.93
CA ALA A 427 4.47 -0.19 27.70
C ALA A 427 3.79 -1.03 26.60
N ALA A 428 2.47 -0.93 26.44
CA ALA A 428 1.73 -1.65 25.40
C ALA A 428 1.98 -1.10 23.99
N THR A 429 2.49 0.13 23.85
CA THR A 429 2.86 0.70 22.54
C THR A 429 4.15 0.10 21.97
N CYS A 430 5.04 -0.38 22.84
CA CYS A 430 6.27 -1.08 22.46
C CYS A 430 6.30 -2.49 23.07
N PRO A 431 5.50 -3.42 22.53
CA PRO A 431 5.18 -4.67 23.22
C PRO A 431 6.35 -5.66 23.34
N SER A 432 7.27 -5.68 22.37
CA SER A 432 8.36 -6.65 22.28
C SER A 432 9.72 -6.12 22.70
N SER A 433 9.86 -4.81 22.92
CA SER A 433 11.15 -4.16 23.04
C SER A 433 11.15 -3.07 24.11
N PRO A 434 12.33 -2.65 24.61
CA PRO A 434 12.44 -1.50 25.48
C PRO A 434 12.36 -0.19 24.68
N PHE A 435 12.20 0.90 25.41
CA PHE A 435 12.32 2.23 24.84
C PHE A 435 13.75 2.71 24.83
N VAL A 436 14.08 3.48 23.81
CA VAL A 436 15.21 4.39 23.78
C VAL A 436 14.62 5.78 24.01
N THR A 437 15.04 6.48 25.06
CA THR A 437 14.46 7.79 25.44
C THR A 437 15.42 8.94 25.18
N LYS A 438 16.69 8.65 24.87
CA LYS A 438 17.72 9.65 24.59
C LYS A 438 18.30 9.48 23.20
N GLN A 439 18.52 10.61 22.54
CA GLN A 439 19.25 10.68 21.27
C GLN A 439 20.63 10.02 21.34
N SER A 440 21.39 10.24 22.42
CA SER A 440 22.71 9.64 22.60
C SER A 440 22.70 8.11 22.62
N SER A 441 21.59 7.51 23.06
CA SER A 441 21.41 6.07 23.09
C SER A 441 21.09 5.52 21.71
N ALA A 442 20.23 6.20 20.95
CA ALA A 442 19.97 5.88 19.56
C ALA A 442 21.24 5.98 18.71
N GLU A 443 22.07 6.99 18.97
CA GLU A 443 23.39 7.15 18.32
C GLU A 443 24.38 6.05 18.68
N PHE A 444 24.41 5.67 19.95
CA PHE A 444 25.24 4.56 20.43
C PHE A 444 24.83 3.23 19.79
N LEU A 445 23.52 2.96 19.73
CA LEU A 445 22.94 1.77 19.15
C LEU A 445 22.95 1.77 17.62
N GLN A 446 23.10 2.94 17.00
CA GLN A 446 22.83 3.15 15.57
C GLN A 446 21.42 2.64 15.19
N ALA A 447 20.46 2.87 16.07
CA ALA A 447 19.15 2.22 16.02
C ALA A 447 18.30 2.67 14.82
N ASP A 448 18.56 3.87 14.29
CA ASP A 448 17.88 4.41 13.12
C ASP A 448 18.86 5.17 12.18
N ALA A 449 18.52 5.23 10.89
CA ALA A 449 19.35 5.86 9.86
C ALA A 449 19.62 7.36 10.12
N CYS A 450 18.72 8.04 10.83
CA CYS A 450 18.85 9.43 11.24
C CYS A 450 19.81 9.64 12.41
N TYR A 451 20.08 8.60 13.21
CA TYR A 451 20.94 8.68 14.39
C TYR A 451 22.28 7.95 14.20
N LYS A 452 22.70 7.68 12.97
CA LYS A 452 24.07 7.19 12.70
C LYS A 452 25.11 8.20 13.23
N LYS A 453 26.26 7.70 13.69
CA LYS A 453 27.35 8.55 14.21
C LYS A 453 27.74 9.62 13.18
N GLY A 454 27.63 10.89 13.56
CA GLY A 454 27.93 12.04 12.70
C GLY A 454 26.72 12.65 11.99
N SER A 455 25.53 12.05 12.13
CA SER A 455 24.26 12.65 11.70
C SER A 455 23.87 13.83 12.61
N GLY A 456 23.13 14.78 12.05
CA GLY A 456 22.66 15.99 12.74
C GLY A 456 22.18 17.04 11.73
N PRO A 457 21.72 18.23 12.19
CA PRO A 457 21.28 19.30 11.31
C PRO A 457 22.29 19.59 10.19
N GLY A 458 21.84 19.49 8.93
CA GLY A 458 22.67 19.66 7.72
C GLY A 458 23.55 18.46 7.34
N LYS A 459 23.51 17.35 8.08
CA LYS A 459 24.35 16.14 7.88
C LYS A 459 23.57 14.83 7.98
N PHE A 460 22.23 14.88 7.84
CA PHE A 460 21.43 13.66 7.82
C PHE A 460 21.76 12.79 6.60
N THR A 461 21.68 11.47 6.78
CA THR A 461 21.91 10.52 5.69
C THR A 461 20.78 10.58 4.66
N LEU A 462 21.07 10.18 3.42
CA LEU A 462 20.04 10.10 2.37
C LEU A 462 18.87 9.20 2.79
N GLU A 463 19.19 8.05 3.36
CA GLU A 463 18.24 7.05 3.88
C GLU A 463 17.31 7.65 4.94
N CYS A 464 17.84 8.40 5.91
CA CYS A 464 17.05 9.12 6.91
C CYS A 464 16.00 10.05 6.27
N LEU A 465 16.44 10.87 5.30
CA LEU A 465 15.57 11.85 4.66
C LEU A 465 14.53 11.19 3.74
N GLN A 466 14.87 10.07 3.11
CA GLN A 466 13.92 9.26 2.34
C GLN A 466 12.83 8.71 3.27
N ASN A 467 13.21 8.11 4.40
CA ASN A 467 12.25 7.60 5.38
C ASN A 467 11.37 8.72 5.94
N THR A 468 11.96 9.87 6.29
CA THR A 468 11.21 11.06 6.76
C THR A 468 10.20 11.54 5.72
N PHE A 469 10.58 11.54 4.45
CA PHE A 469 9.70 11.96 3.34
C PHE A 469 8.50 11.01 3.19
N LEU A 470 8.73 9.70 3.24
CA LEU A 470 7.70 8.68 3.07
C LEU A 470 6.76 8.60 4.29
N THR A 471 7.31 8.61 5.49
CA THR A 471 6.54 8.59 6.75
C THR A 471 5.67 9.84 6.93
N SER A 472 6.05 10.95 6.30
CA SER A 472 5.22 12.16 6.24
C SER A 472 3.99 12.05 5.32
N GLY A 473 3.82 10.93 4.60
CA GLY A 473 2.70 10.68 3.70
C GLY A 473 2.93 11.10 2.24
N CYS A 474 4.18 11.34 1.85
CA CYS A 474 4.56 11.61 0.46
C CYS A 474 5.00 10.34 -0.28
N GLU A 475 5.10 10.40 -1.61
CA GLU A 475 5.44 9.26 -2.46
C GLU A 475 6.85 9.38 -3.05
N GLU A 476 7.51 8.26 -3.35
CA GLU A 476 8.81 8.27 -4.03
C GLU A 476 8.79 8.96 -5.39
N ALA A 477 7.63 9.07 -6.03
CA ALA A 477 7.44 9.80 -7.29
C ALA A 477 7.54 11.32 -7.13
N GLY A 478 7.43 11.84 -5.90
CA GLY A 478 7.56 13.25 -5.56
C GLY A 478 8.85 13.88 -6.09
N LYS A 479 8.75 15.12 -6.58
CA LYS A 479 9.94 15.92 -6.94
C LYS A 479 10.79 16.25 -5.70
N GLY A 480 10.15 16.33 -4.54
CA GLY A 480 10.80 16.51 -3.25
C GLY A 480 11.53 15.28 -2.74
N TYR A 481 11.24 14.07 -3.25
CA TYR A 481 11.88 12.85 -2.76
C TYR A 481 13.40 12.88 -3.03
N PRO A 482 14.25 12.76 -1.98
CA PRO A 482 15.69 12.91 -2.12
C PRO A 482 16.29 11.66 -2.76
N ARG A 483 16.69 11.76 -4.04
CA ARG A 483 17.36 10.68 -4.79
C ARG A 483 18.87 10.88 -4.91
N SER A 484 19.36 12.03 -4.45
CA SER A 484 20.76 12.43 -4.54
C SER A 484 21.17 13.28 -3.35
N ALA A 485 22.47 13.36 -3.09
CA ALA A 485 23.02 14.22 -2.02
C ALA A 485 22.62 15.70 -2.20
N LYS A 486 22.49 16.17 -3.44
CA LYS A 486 22.03 17.53 -3.73
C LYS A 486 20.59 17.75 -3.27
N GLN A 487 19.67 16.84 -3.62
CA GLN A 487 18.27 16.94 -3.19
C GLN A 487 18.10 16.77 -1.68
N ALA A 488 18.89 15.87 -1.07
CA ALA A 488 18.98 15.77 0.38
C ALA A 488 19.38 17.12 1.01
N SER A 489 20.37 17.80 0.44
CA SER A 489 20.80 19.14 0.86
C SER A 489 19.76 20.24 0.61
N ASP A 490 18.78 20.05 -0.28
CA ASP A 490 17.70 21.04 -0.47
C ASP A 490 16.57 20.85 0.55
N ILE A 491 16.44 19.65 1.14
CA ILE A 491 15.47 19.35 2.20
C ILE A 491 16.02 19.73 3.59
N MET A 492 17.31 19.48 3.82
CA MET A 492 17.96 19.71 5.12
C MET A 492 18.15 21.17 5.50
N PHE A 493 17.84 22.11 4.61
CA PHE A 493 18.09 23.52 4.80
C PHE A 493 16.82 24.33 4.48
N ASP A 494 16.66 25.46 5.17
CA ASP A 494 15.65 26.44 4.80
C ASP A 494 16.11 27.31 3.62
N ASP A 495 15.27 28.28 3.25
CA ASP A 495 15.52 29.19 2.13
C ASP A 495 16.76 30.07 2.38
N ASP A 496 17.13 30.31 3.65
CA ASP A 496 18.30 31.07 4.08
C ASP A 496 19.57 30.20 4.23
N ARG A 497 19.50 28.91 3.85
CA ARG A 497 20.57 27.91 4.02
C ARG A 497 20.94 27.67 5.49
N THR A 498 20.02 27.88 6.42
CA THR A 498 20.14 27.43 7.81
C THR A 498 19.84 25.93 7.88
N PRO A 499 20.68 25.12 8.55
CA PRO A 499 20.40 23.69 8.72
C PRO A 499 19.15 23.48 9.57
N LEU A 500 18.21 22.71 9.06
CA LEU A 500 16.98 22.33 9.74
C LEU A 500 17.22 21.12 10.65
N SER A 501 16.51 21.08 11.77
CA SER A 501 16.39 19.88 12.60
C SER A 501 15.50 18.83 11.92
N LEU A 502 15.59 17.57 12.37
CA LEU A 502 14.75 16.50 11.82
C LEU A 502 13.25 16.79 11.99
N SER A 503 12.86 17.36 13.13
CA SER A 503 11.48 17.79 13.41
C SER A 503 11.02 18.88 12.43
N GLN A 504 11.85 19.90 12.16
CA GLN A 504 11.50 20.94 11.18
C GLN A 504 11.37 20.38 9.75
N ILE A 505 12.19 19.39 9.41
CA ILE A 505 12.11 18.70 8.11
C ILE A 505 10.80 17.91 8.02
N ALA A 506 10.47 17.12 9.04
CA ALA A 506 9.24 16.34 9.11
C ALA A 506 7.99 17.23 9.04
N ASP A 507 7.95 18.32 9.81
CA ASP A 507 6.86 19.31 9.78
C ASP A 507 6.68 19.91 8.39
N LYS A 508 7.80 20.28 7.74
CA LYS A 508 7.79 20.79 6.36
C LYS A 508 7.20 19.75 5.40
N MET A 509 7.63 18.50 5.47
CA MET A 509 7.14 17.43 4.58
C MET A 509 5.66 17.11 4.84
N TYR A 510 5.25 16.99 6.09
CA TYR A 510 3.86 16.75 6.47
C TYR A 510 2.93 17.87 6.00
N SER A 511 3.39 19.14 6.06
CA SER A 511 2.62 20.27 5.53
C SER A 511 2.35 20.11 4.03
N TYR A 512 3.33 19.63 3.25
CA TYR A 512 3.14 19.33 1.83
C TYR A 512 2.16 18.17 1.60
N ALA A 513 2.19 17.12 2.44
CA ALA A 513 1.25 16.01 2.34
C ALA A 513 -0.20 16.45 2.63
N VAL A 514 -0.42 17.28 3.65
CA VAL A 514 -1.75 17.85 3.96
C VAL A 514 -2.22 18.76 2.83
N MET A 515 -1.36 19.66 2.34
CA MET A 515 -1.70 20.54 1.21
C MET A 515 -2.05 19.73 -0.05
N THR A 516 -1.30 18.66 -0.32
CA THR A 516 -1.52 17.76 -1.47
C THR A 516 -2.84 17.02 -1.37
N SER A 517 -3.17 16.48 -0.20
CA SER A 517 -4.39 15.66 0.00
C SER A 517 -5.67 16.49 0.10
N THR A 518 -5.60 17.68 0.70
CA THR A 518 -6.79 18.48 1.04
C THR A 518 -7.00 19.69 0.13
N GLY A 519 -5.94 20.20 -0.51
CA GLY A 519 -5.97 21.50 -1.20
C GLY A 519 -6.14 22.69 -0.26
N ILE A 520 -5.90 22.50 1.05
CA ILE A 520 -5.98 23.53 2.09
C ILE A 520 -4.56 23.82 2.58
N GLY A 521 -4.22 25.11 2.67
CA GLY A 521 -2.94 25.59 3.18
C GLY A 521 -2.82 25.46 4.70
N VAL A 522 -1.62 25.70 5.22
CA VAL A 522 -1.33 25.68 6.67
C VAL A 522 -2.14 26.71 7.47
N ASP A 523 -2.66 27.75 6.80
CA ASP A 523 -3.52 28.79 7.39
C ASP A 523 -5.02 28.43 7.37
N GLY A 524 -5.36 27.20 6.94
CA GLY A 524 -6.73 26.73 6.81
C GLY A 524 -7.47 27.28 5.59
N LYS A 525 -6.83 28.07 4.72
CA LYS A 525 -7.46 28.60 3.51
C LYS A 525 -7.26 27.65 2.33
N LYS A 526 -8.26 27.63 1.44
CA LYS A 526 -8.18 26.86 0.19
C LYS A 526 -7.09 27.42 -0.72
N LEU A 527 -6.18 26.57 -1.17
CA LEU A 527 -5.12 26.91 -2.10
C LEU A 527 -5.67 27.13 -3.50
N ASN A 528 -5.01 27.99 -4.27
CA ASN A 528 -5.28 28.02 -5.71
C ASN A 528 -4.68 26.77 -6.40
N ILE A 529 -5.16 26.45 -7.61
CA ILE A 529 -4.74 25.23 -8.33
C ILE A 529 -3.21 25.19 -8.53
N LYS A 530 -2.57 26.34 -8.75
CA LYS A 530 -1.11 26.42 -8.97
C LYS A 530 -0.34 26.02 -7.71
N GLU A 531 -0.74 26.53 -6.55
CA GLU A 531 -0.14 26.19 -5.25
C GLU A 531 -0.41 24.74 -4.88
N TRP A 532 -1.65 24.28 -5.03
CA TRP A 532 -2.03 22.90 -4.73
C TRP A 532 -1.27 21.91 -5.64
N SER A 533 -1.16 22.23 -6.93
CA SER A 533 -0.38 21.45 -7.89
C SER A 533 1.11 21.45 -7.56
N ALA A 534 1.68 22.57 -7.13
CA ALA A 534 3.08 22.63 -6.71
C ALA A 534 3.35 21.73 -5.49
N ALA A 535 2.46 21.75 -4.50
CA ALA A 535 2.54 20.85 -3.34
C ALA A 535 2.42 19.38 -3.75
N SER A 536 1.46 19.06 -4.63
CA SER A 536 1.24 17.70 -5.13
C SER A 536 2.43 17.19 -5.95
N VAL A 537 2.99 18.00 -6.85
CA VAL A 537 4.20 17.62 -7.60
C VAL A 537 5.39 17.43 -6.67
N PHE A 538 5.52 18.26 -5.63
CA PHE A 538 6.57 18.09 -4.64
C PHE A 538 6.43 16.76 -3.90
N CYS A 539 5.24 16.46 -3.37
CA CYS A 539 4.98 15.33 -2.48
C CYS A 539 4.71 14.01 -3.22
N THR A 540 3.81 13.99 -4.20
CA THR A 540 3.38 12.77 -4.93
C THR A 540 3.91 12.71 -6.38
N GLY A 541 4.43 13.81 -6.91
CA GLY A 541 4.89 13.89 -8.31
C GLY A 541 3.75 14.06 -9.31
N LYS A 542 2.49 14.12 -8.84
CA LYS A 542 1.29 14.25 -9.67
C LYS A 542 0.91 15.72 -9.79
N SER A 543 0.80 16.23 -11.01
CA SER A 543 0.30 17.60 -11.25
C SER A 543 -1.21 17.66 -11.13
N ILE A 544 -1.71 18.62 -10.36
CA ILE A 544 -3.14 18.93 -10.29
C ILE A 544 -3.42 20.01 -11.32
N THR A 545 -4.26 19.71 -12.31
CA THR A 545 -4.60 20.65 -13.39
C THR A 545 -6.02 21.20 -13.26
N SER A 546 -6.84 20.53 -12.45
CA SER A 546 -8.23 20.88 -12.22
C SER A 546 -8.70 20.41 -10.83
N PRO A 547 -9.82 20.94 -10.32
CA PRO A 547 -10.46 20.42 -9.10
C PRO A 547 -10.98 18.98 -9.20
N CYS A 548 -10.90 18.37 -10.40
CA CYS A 548 -11.31 17.00 -10.68
C CYS A 548 -10.17 15.99 -10.57
N ASP A 549 -8.92 16.43 -10.42
CA ASP A 549 -7.76 15.55 -10.30
C ASP A 549 -7.61 15.05 -8.84
N THR A 550 -8.64 14.33 -8.39
CA THR A 550 -8.73 13.70 -7.07
C THR A 550 -8.69 12.18 -7.20
N GLU A 551 -8.47 11.44 -6.12
CA GLU A 551 -8.52 9.96 -6.13
C GLU A 551 -9.85 9.40 -6.67
N ASN A 552 -10.96 10.09 -6.42
CA ASN A 552 -12.30 9.70 -6.91
C ASN A 552 -12.59 10.12 -8.37
N LYS A 553 -11.57 10.46 -9.16
CA LYS A 553 -11.74 10.94 -10.54
C LYS A 553 -12.52 9.94 -11.42
N ASP A 554 -12.26 8.66 -11.26
CA ASP A 554 -12.82 7.61 -12.14
C ASP A 554 -14.11 6.98 -11.59
N SER A 555 -14.23 6.87 -10.27
CA SER A 555 -15.38 6.24 -9.60
C SER A 555 -16.46 7.24 -9.15
N GLY A 556 -16.07 8.47 -8.82
CA GLY A 556 -16.92 9.37 -8.04
C GLY A 556 -17.10 8.90 -6.59
N PRO A 557 -17.93 9.60 -5.78
CA PRO A 557 -18.59 10.86 -6.10
C PRO A 557 -17.57 12.00 -6.25
N LEU A 558 -17.83 12.90 -7.20
CA LEU A 558 -16.95 14.04 -7.48
C LEU A 558 -17.17 15.20 -6.50
N SER A 559 -16.12 16.00 -6.30
CA SER A 559 -16.21 17.24 -5.54
C SER A 559 -17.20 18.23 -6.18
N THR A 560 -17.82 19.07 -5.36
CA THR A 560 -18.75 20.11 -5.84
C THR A 560 -18.06 20.99 -6.88
N GLU A 561 -16.81 21.33 -6.64
CA GLU A 561 -15.98 22.16 -7.51
C GLU A 561 -15.65 21.48 -8.82
N CYS A 562 -15.38 20.16 -8.81
CA CYS A 562 -15.22 19.41 -10.05
C CYS A 562 -16.50 19.43 -10.88
N ILE A 563 -17.67 19.23 -10.25
CA ILE A 563 -18.97 19.25 -10.95
C ILE A 563 -19.21 20.63 -11.58
N ILE A 564 -18.96 21.71 -10.84
CA ILE A 564 -19.09 23.09 -11.35
C ILE A 564 -18.10 23.34 -12.48
N TYR A 565 -16.84 22.93 -12.31
CA TYR A 565 -15.78 23.07 -13.30
C TYR A 565 -16.15 22.37 -14.63
N LEU A 566 -16.73 21.17 -14.53
CA LEU A 566 -17.21 20.42 -15.68
C LEU A 566 -18.43 21.08 -16.33
N TRP A 567 -19.41 21.54 -15.54
CA TRP A 567 -20.61 22.21 -16.06
C TRP A 567 -20.27 23.53 -16.78
N ASP A 568 -19.34 24.31 -16.24
CA ASP A 568 -18.89 25.56 -16.86
C ASP A 568 -17.93 25.32 -18.06
N ASN A 569 -17.75 24.06 -18.48
CA ASN A 569 -16.85 23.62 -19.55
C ASN A 569 -15.39 24.11 -19.39
N GLN A 570 -14.92 24.31 -18.16
CA GLN A 570 -13.61 24.91 -17.91
C GLN A 570 -12.43 23.99 -18.27
N GLY A 571 -12.71 22.71 -18.58
CA GLY A 571 -11.74 21.75 -19.10
C GLY A 571 -11.45 21.90 -20.59
N ASP A 572 -12.16 22.77 -21.32
CA ASP A 572 -11.89 23.06 -22.73
C ASP A 572 -10.44 23.52 -22.94
N ASN A 573 -9.78 22.96 -23.96
CA ASN A 573 -8.35 23.15 -24.26
C ASN A 573 -7.38 22.82 -23.11
N LYS A 574 -7.78 21.98 -22.14
CA LYS A 574 -6.94 21.49 -21.04
C LYS A 574 -6.90 19.97 -21.01
N GLN A 575 -6.03 19.39 -20.18
CA GLN A 575 -5.82 17.93 -20.08
C GLN A 575 -7.10 17.15 -19.74
N LEU A 576 -7.99 17.74 -18.93
CA LEU A 576 -9.29 17.12 -18.60
C LEU A 576 -10.22 17.01 -19.83
N GLY A 577 -10.04 17.87 -20.84
CA GLY A 577 -10.85 17.97 -22.06
C GLY A 577 -12.19 18.69 -21.87
N THR A 578 -12.93 18.90 -22.96
CA THR A 578 -14.27 19.51 -22.93
C THR A 578 -15.32 18.60 -22.28
N SER A 579 -16.30 19.20 -21.60
CA SER A 579 -17.49 18.49 -21.11
C SER A 579 -18.59 18.41 -22.16
N TYR A 580 -18.62 19.35 -23.10
CA TYR A 580 -19.61 19.41 -24.17
C TYR A 580 -18.92 19.36 -25.53
N ALA A 581 -19.55 18.68 -26.49
CA ALA A 581 -19.18 18.83 -27.89
C ALA A 581 -19.53 20.24 -28.35
N SER A 582 -18.69 20.86 -29.17
CA SER A 582 -18.98 22.18 -29.76
C SER A 582 -20.21 22.10 -30.66
N SER A 583 -21.40 22.44 -30.15
CA SER A 583 -22.60 22.57 -30.98
C SER A 583 -22.78 24.03 -31.40
N ILE A 584 -22.90 24.24 -32.72
CA ILE A 584 -23.29 25.53 -33.29
C ILE A 584 -24.82 25.56 -33.28
N ALA A 585 -25.42 25.89 -32.13
CA ALA A 585 -26.87 26.07 -32.04
C ALA A 585 -27.26 27.31 -32.85
N ARG A 586 -27.93 27.11 -33.99
CA ARG A 586 -28.11 28.15 -35.02
C ARG A 586 -29.54 28.69 -35.11
N SER A 587 -30.46 28.29 -34.23
CA SER A 587 -31.90 28.53 -34.47
C SER A 587 -32.79 28.92 -33.28
N LEU A 588 -32.27 29.17 -32.07
CA LEU A 588 -33.13 29.50 -30.91
C LEU A 588 -32.82 30.85 -30.23
N PHE A 589 -31.66 31.46 -30.44
CA PHE A 589 -31.22 32.61 -29.64
C PHE A 589 -30.38 33.63 -30.44
N GLY A 590 -31.04 34.50 -31.21
CA GLY A 590 -30.46 35.71 -31.83
C GLY A 590 -29.45 35.49 -32.97
N GLU A 591 -29.14 36.57 -33.71
CA GLU A 591 -28.18 36.57 -34.81
C GLU A 591 -26.73 36.42 -34.28
N GLY A 592 -26.10 35.26 -34.54
CA GLY A 592 -24.68 35.03 -34.27
C GLY A 592 -24.35 33.56 -33.98
N ARG A 593 -23.24 33.07 -34.54
CA ARG A 593 -22.73 31.71 -34.28
C ARG A 593 -21.76 31.73 -33.10
N THR A 594 -22.25 31.73 -31.87
CA THR A 594 -21.42 31.49 -30.68
C THR A 594 -21.56 30.02 -30.27
N PRO A 595 -20.48 29.23 -30.12
CA PRO A 595 -20.54 27.94 -29.44
C PRO A 595 -21.19 28.14 -28.08
N ARG A 596 -22.25 27.39 -27.77
CA ARG A 596 -22.95 27.50 -26.48
C ARG A 596 -22.91 26.17 -25.75
N PHE A 597 -22.49 26.22 -24.49
CA PHE A 597 -22.55 25.12 -23.53
C PHE A 597 -23.77 25.32 -22.62
N CYS A 598 -24.12 24.32 -21.79
CA CYS A 598 -25.14 24.55 -20.76
C CYS A 598 -24.74 25.74 -19.87
N ASN A 599 -25.73 26.53 -19.46
CA ASN A 599 -25.50 27.79 -18.75
C ASN A 599 -25.96 27.69 -17.28
N ARG A 600 -25.70 28.74 -16.50
CA ARG A 600 -26.11 28.82 -15.09
C ARG A 600 -27.60 29.07 -14.87
N SER A 601 -28.35 29.34 -15.93
CA SER A 601 -29.81 29.46 -15.88
C SER A 601 -30.51 28.10 -15.98
N GLY A 602 -29.82 27.07 -16.46
CA GLY A 602 -30.34 25.70 -16.57
C GLY A 602 -30.84 25.13 -15.24
N THR A 603 -31.97 24.42 -15.26
CA THR A 603 -32.52 23.83 -14.02
C THR A 603 -31.65 22.70 -13.47
N LEU A 604 -30.71 22.16 -14.26
CA LEU A 604 -29.68 21.22 -13.80
C LEU A 604 -28.29 21.87 -13.67
N SER A 605 -28.22 23.20 -13.61
CA SER A 605 -26.97 23.86 -13.27
C SER A 605 -26.62 23.67 -11.79
N PRO A 606 -25.39 23.24 -11.46
CA PRO A 606 -24.95 23.11 -10.07
C PRO A 606 -24.77 24.47 -9.38
N VAL A 607 -24.76 25.58 -10.12
CA VAL A 607 -24.64 26.95 -9.60
C VAL A 607 -25.65 27.84 -10.32
N GLY A 608 -26.47 28.55 -9.55
CA GLY A 608 -27.42 29.51 -10.11
C GLY A 608 -26.75 30.72 -10.74
N VAL A 609 -27.55 31.54 -11.43
CA VAL A 609 -27.10 32.82 -12.00
C VAL A 609 -26.59 33.81 -10.96
N ASP A 610 -27.03 33.67 -9.70
CA ASP A 610 -26.58 34.46 -8.54
C ASP A 610 -25.26 33.95 -7.94
N GLY A 611 -24.67 32.89 -8.50
CA GLY A 611 -23.46 32.27 -8.00
C GLY A 611 -23.67 31.33 -6.81
N LYS A 612 -24.91 31.13 -6.34
CA LYS A 612 -25.19 30.21 -5.23
C LYS A 612 -25.21 28.76 -5.72
N GLN A 613 -24.67 27.87 -4.90
CA GLN A 613 -24.66 26.44 -5.16
C GLN A 613 -26.08 25.85 -5.05
N ASN A 614 -26.47 25.05 -6.04
CA ASN A 614 -27.71 24.29 -6.03
C ASN A 614 -27.43 22.87 -5.50
N LEU A 615 -27.51 22.70 -4.17
CA LEU A 615 -27.13 21.45 -3.50
C LEU A 615 -27.91 20.23 -4.00
N ALA A 616 -29.20 20.37 -4.32
CA ALA A 616 -30.02 19.28 -4.85
C ALA A 616 -29.48 18.79 -6.20
N VAL A 617 -29.11 19.73 -7.09
CA VAL A 617 -28.53 19.42 -8.40
C VAL A 617 -27.10 18.91 -8.28
N ILE A 618 -26.30 19.44 -7.35
CA ILE A 618 -24.96 18.91 -7.06
C ILE A 618 -25.06 17.45 -6.60
N ASN A 619 -25.99 17.14 -5.69
CA ASN A 619 -26.22 15.78 -5.23
C ASN A 619 -26.73 14.85 -6.35
N PHE A 620 -27.53 15.37 -7.29
CA PHE A 620 -27.89 14.65 -8.51
C PHE A 620 -26.66 14.30 -9.36
N TRP A 621 -25.74 15.25 -9.54
CA TRP A 621 -24.52 15.05 -10.33
C TRP A 621 -23.50 14.13 -9.65
N LYS A 622 -23.36 14.20 -8.31
CA LYS A 622 -22.51 13.28 -7.53
C LYS A 622 -22.86 11.80 -7.75
N ARG A 623 -24.12 11.50 -8.09
CA ARG A 623 -24.61 10.13 -8.35
C ARG A 623 -24.27 9.61 -9.76
N GLN A 624 -23.71 10.45 -10.64
CA GLN A 624 -23.41 10.02 -12.02
C GLN A 624 -22.07 9.30 -12.16
N GLY A 625 -21.31 9.09 -11.07
CA GLY A 625 -20.00 8.43 -11.07
C GLY A 625 -18.83 9.40 -11.26
N GLY A 626 -17.73 8.91 -11.84
CA GLY A 626 -16.53 9.69 -12.11
C GLY A 626 -16.65 10.70 -13.26
N VAL A 627 -15.55 11.40 -13.55
CA VAL A 627 -15.48 12.53 -14.50
C VAL A 627 -16.03 12.15 -15.87
N ASN A 628 -15.65 11.01 -16.40
CA ASN A 628 -16.07 10.58 -17.74
C ASN A 628 -17.58 10.30 -17.82
N ALA A 629 -18.13 9.66 -16.79
CA ALA A 629 -19.55 9.37 -16.71
C ALA A 629 -20.38 10.65 -16.54
N LEU A 630 -19.91 11.57 -15.69
CA LEU A 630 -20.54 12.87 -15.51
C LEU A 630 -20.51 13.71 -16.79
N LYS A 631 -19.35 13.80 -17.46
CA LYS A 631 -19.22 14.46 -18.76
C LYS A 631 -20.17 13.89 -19.79
N LYS A 632 -20.26 12.56 -19.89
CA LYS A 632 -21.19 11.89 -20.81
C LYS A 632 -22.64 12.28 -20.51
N ALA A 633 -23.03 12.33 -19.25
CA ALA A 633 -24.38 12.74 -18.85
C ALA A 633 -24.67 14.22 -19.17
N MET A 634 -23.73 15.14 -18.85
CA MET A 634 -23.84 16.56 -19.20
C MET A 634 -23.89 16.78 -20.73
N MET A 635 -23.01 16.09 -21.46
CA MET A 635 -22.96 16.11 -22.92
C MET A 635 -24.24 15.57 -23.54
N GLN A 636 -24.83 14.50 -22.99
CA GLN A 636 -26.11 13.96 -23.49
C GLN A 636 -27.23 14.98 -23.35
N ILE A 637 -27.34 15.66 -22.20
CA ILE A 637 -28.36 16.70 -21.98
C ILE A 637 -28.19 17.84 -22.98
N HIS A 638 -26.95 18.27 -23.20
CA HIS A 638 -26.63 19.31 -24.18
C HIS A 638 -26.91 18.86 -25.62
N SER A 639 -26.50 17.65 -26.00
CA SER A 639 -26.77 17.07 -27.32
C SER A 639 -28.28 16.97 -27.56
N ASP A 640 -29.03 16.49 -26.58
CA ASP A 640 -30.48 16.33 -26.69
C ASP A 640 -31.19 17.67 -26.83
N ALA A 641 -30.75 18.69 -26.08
CA ALA A 641 -31.28 20.05 -26.17
C ALA A 641 -31.07 20.66 -27.57
N ASN A 642 -30.00 20.26 -28.27
CA ASN A 642 -29.65 20.77 -29.60
C ASN A 642 -30.05 19.83 -30.75
N SER A 643 -30.57 18.64 -30.46
CA SER A 643 -30.87 17.62 -31.46
C SER A 643 -32.10 17.98 -32.30
N SER A 644 -32.06 17.65 -33.60
CA SER A 644 -33.21 17.73 -34.51
C SER A 644 -34.03 16.45 -34.58
N VAL A 645 -33.52 15.33 -34.03
CA VAL A 645 -34.16 14.01 -34.10
C VAL A 645 -34.95 13.64 -32.84
N ILE A 646 -34.84 14.43 -31.77
CA ILE A 646 -35.57 14.18 -30.52
C ILE A 646 -36.94 14.88 -30.56
N PRO A 647 -38.04 14.21 -30.11
CA PRO A 647 -39.36 14.82 -30.03
C PRO A 647 -39.35 16.13 -29.26
N GLU A 648 -40.11 17.12 -29.74
CA GLU A 648 -40.09 18.49 -29.20
C GLU A 648 -40.45 18.57 -27.71
N SER A 649 -41.30 17.67 -27.21
CA SER A 649 -41.66 17.58 -25.79
C SER A 649 -40.45 17.23 -24.90
N VAL A 650 -39.64 16.25 -25.33
CA VAL A 650 -38.41 15.85 -24.63
C VAL A 650 -37.34 16.93 -24.81
N LYS A 651 -37.24 17.50 -26.01
CA LYS A 651 -36.28 18.56 -26.31
C LYS A 651 -36.53 19.82 -25.45
N SER A 652 -37.77 20.22 -25.27
CA SER A 652 -38.14 21.37 -24.42
C SER A 652 -37.67 21.20 -22.98
N GLN A 653 -37.84 19.99 -22.42
CA GLN A 653 -37.32 19.66 -21.10
C GLN A 653 -35.78 19.77 -21.04
N LYS A 654 -35.06 19.25 -22.05
CA LYS A 654 -33.60 19.31 -22.11
C LYS A 654 -33.06 20.73 -22.30
N ILE A 655 -33.75 21.56 -23.10
CA ILE A 655 -33.45 22.99 -23.25
C ILE A 655 -33.61 23.70 -21.90
N THR A 656 -34.68 23.42 -21.17
CA THR A 656 -34.91 24.00 -19.84
C THR A 656 -33.82 23.53 -18.85
N GLN A 657 -33.46 22.25 -18.88
CA GLN A 657 -32.40 21.68 -18.03
C GLN A 657 -31.02 22.28 -18.29
N CYS A 658 -30.66 22.48 -19.56
CA CYS A 658 -29.33 22.94 -19.98
C CYS A 658 -29.20 24.47 -19.99
N TYR A 659 -30.22 25.18 -20.45
CA TYR A 659 -30.15 26.63 -20.74
C TYR A 659 -31.11 27.49 -19.92
N GLY A 660 -32.06 26.88 -19.19
CA GLY A 660 -33.03 27.61 -18.36
C GLY A 660 -34.11 28.32 -19.15
N VAL A 661 -34.21 28.03 -20.44
CA VAL A 661 -35.18 28.67 -21.34
C VAL A 661 -36.37 27.73 -21.51
N ILE A 662 -37.57 28.27 -21.29
CA ILE A 662 -38.82 27.61 -21.67
C ILE A 662 -39.07 28.00 -23.14
N PRO A 663 -38.99 27.09 -24.12
CA PRO A 663 -39.31 27.41 -25.50
C PRO A 663 -40.75 27.89 -25.60
N GLY A 664 -40.98 29.04 -26.23
CA GLY A 664 -42.33 29.49 -26.54
C GLY A 664 -43.05 28.44 -27.40
N SER A 665 -44.37 28.31 -27.22
CA SER A 665 -45.19 27.48 -28.10
C SER A 665 -44.97 27.94 -29.54
N ARG A 666 -44.38 27.06 -30.38
CA ARG A 666 -44.29 27.35 -31.81
C ARG A 666 -45.71 27.55 -32.35
N PRO A 667 -45.93 28.50 -33.27
CA PRO A 667 -47.18 28.57 -34.00
C PRO A 667 -47.44 27.19 -34.61
N SER A 668 -48.59 26.60 -34.31
CA SER A 668 -49.02 25.39 -34.98
C SER A 668 -49.13 25.73 -36.47
N TYR A 669 -48.19 25.25 -37.27
CA TYR A 669 -48.37 25.24 -38.72
C TYR A 669 -49.41 24.16 -39.01
N THR A 670 -50.67 24.55 -39.08
CA THR A 670 -51.70 23.77 -39.77
C THR A 670 -51.25 23.67 -41.22
N SER A 671 -50.68 22.52 -41.58
CA SER A 671 -50.47 22.17 -42.99
C SER A 671 -51.80 22.32 -43.72
N THR A 672 -51.89 23.26 -44.65
CA THR A 672 -53.03 23.42 -45.57
C THR A 672 -53.06 22.35 -46.65
N TYR A 673 -52.16 21.36 -46.64
CA TYR A 673 -52.25 20.22 -47.55
C TYR A 673 -53.28 19.20 -47.05
N THR A 674 -54.47 19.30 -47.62
CA THR A 674 -55.42 18.18 -47.77
C THR A 674 -54.70 17.01 -48.45
N SER A 675 -54.72 15.84 -47.83
CA SER A 675 -54.24 14.60 -48.42
C SER A 675 -55.10 14.24 -49.64
N ASP A 676 -54.60 14.55 -50.84
CA ASP A 676 -55.11 13.98 -52.09
C ASP A 676 -54.66 12.51 -52.16
N ASN A 677 -55.55 11.60 -51.78
CA ASN A 677 -55.33 10.14 -51.80
C ASN A 677 -55.56 9.52 -53.20
N THR A 678 -55.17 10.19 -54.28
CA THR A 678 -55.20 9.59 -55.62
C THR A 678 -53.95 9.92 -56.43
N VAL A 679 -52.95 9.05 -56.32
CA VAL A 679 -51.88 8.95 -57.33
C VAL A 679 -52.28 7.84 -58.31
N THR A 680 -52.79 8.25 -59.47
CA THR A 680 -52.99 7.39 -60.63
C THR A 680 -51.63 7.16 -61.29
N PHE A 681 -51.09 5.95 -61.20
CA PHE A 681 -49.87 5.57 -61.93
C PHE A 681 -50.19 5.35 -63.41
N ALA A 682 -49.57 6.14 -64.28
CA ALA A 682 -49.53 5.88 -65.71
C ALA A 682 -48.63 4.64 -65.99
N PRO A 683 -49.02 3.73 -66.88
CA PRO A 683 -48.23 2.54 -67.19
C PRO A 683 -46.95 2.90 -67.96
N PRO A 684 -45.79 2.26 -67.67
CA PRO A 684 -44.53 2.54 -68.33
C PRO A 684 -44.48 1.97 -69.77
N PRO A 685 -43.76 2.65 -70.70
CA PRO A 685 -43.58 2.17 -72.08
C PRO A 685 -42.64 0.95 -72.18
N PRO A 686 -42.76 0.14 -73.26
CA PRO A 686 -42.13 -1.18 -73.38
C PRO A 686 -40.64 -1.12 -73.75
N ALA A 687 -39.84 -1.97 -73.11
CA ALA A 687 -38.41 -2.16 -73.41
C ALA A 687 -38.18 -3.13 -74.59
N PRO A 688 -37.24 -2.83 -75.53
CA PRO A 688 -36.74 -3.78 -76.51
C PRO A 688 -35.58 -4.68 -76.00
N PRO A 689 -35.24 -5.80 -76.69
CA PRO A 689 -34.78 -7.02 -76.03
C PRO A 689 -33.35 -7.51 -76.39
N ARG A 690 -32.84 -8.41 -75.51
CA ARG A 690 -31.77 -9.44 -75.65
C ARG A 690 -30.29 -9.00 -75.47
N PRO A 691 -29.34 -9.91 -75.13
CA PRO A 691 -29.45 -11.36 -74.92
C PRO A 691 -28.92 -11.90 -73.58
N VAL A 692 -29.51 -13.04 -73.21
CA VAL A 692 -29.14 -13.95 -72.13
C VAL A 692 -27.89 -14.74 -72.53
N GLY A 693 -26.90 -14.77 -71.65
CA GLY A 693 -25.87 -15.81 -71.58
C GLY A 693 -26.05 -16.60 -70.29
N MET A 694 -26.76 -17.72 -70.36
CA MET A 694 -26.82 -18.72 -69.29
C MET A 694 -25.57 -19.60 -69.35
N CYS A 695 -24.82 -19.68 -68.25
CA CYS A 695 -24.19 -20.92 -67.85
C CYS A 695 -24.78 -21.35 -66.51
N VAL A 696 -25.50 -22.46 -66.58
CA VAL A 696 -26.05 -23.26 -65.49
C VAL A 696 -24.91 -24.04 -64.87
N GLY A 697 -24.78 -23.99 -63.55
CA GLY A 697 -23.80 -24.78 -62.79
C GLY A 697 -23.87 -24.42 -61.32
N GLY A 698 -24.82 -25.03 -60.60
CA GLY A 698 -24.97 -24.87 -59.17
C GLY A 698 -23.68 -25.23 -58.43
N ILE A 699 -23.30 -24.40 -57.46
CA ILE A 699 -22.39 -24.79 -56.40
C ILE A 699 -23.21 -24.86 -55.12
N THR A 700 -23.20 -26.07 -54.59
CA THR A 700 -23.85 -26.60 -53.41
C THR A 700 -23.41 -25.87 -52.14
N TYR A 701 -24.33 -25.66 -51.21
CA TYR A 701 -24.05 -25.22 -49.84
C TYR A 701 -22.94 -26.09 -49.21
N THR A 702 -21.83 -25.49 -48.78
CA THR A 702 -20.97 -26.10 -47.76
C THR A 702 -21.30 -25.50 -46.39
N LYS A 703 -21.28 -26.37 -45.37
CA LYS A 703 -21.60 -26.11 -43.95
C LYS A 703 -20.96 -24.82 -43.43
N LEU A 704 -21.66 -24.15 -42.49
CA LEU A 704 -21.05 -23.17 -41.56
C LEU A 704 -19.74 -23.74 -40.98
N GLY A 705 -18.61 -23.17 -41.39
CA GLY A 705 -17.26 -23.57 -40.96
C GLY A 705 -16.14 -23.53 -42.03
N GLU A 706 -16.33 -22.92 -43.21
CA GLU A 706 -15.26 -22.80 -44.20
C GLU A 706 -15.00 -21.33 -44.60
N PHE A 707 -13.82 -20.81 -44.27
CA PHE A 707 -13.31 -19.54 -44.81
C PHE A 707 -12.70 -19.77 -46.20
N LYS A 708 -12.93 -18.86 -47.15
CA LYS A 708 -12.24 -18.82 -48.45
C LYS A 708 -11.60 -17.45 -48.65
N LEU A 709 -10.33 -17.44 -49.04
CA LEU A 709 -9.57 -16.26 -49.47
C LEU A 709 -9.59 -16.19 -51.00
N GLY A 710 -9.92 -15.03 -51.57
CA GLY A 710 -9.87 -14.77 -53.00
C GLY A 710 -9.04 -13.53 -53.31
N PHE A 711 -8.21 -13.61 -54.35
CA PHE A 711 -7.49 -12.46 -54.92
C PHE A 711 -8.24 -11.96 -56.16
N LEU A 712 -8.47 -10.65 -56.24
CA LEU A 712 -9.02 -10.00 -57.43
C LEU A 712 -7.88 -9.41 -58.25
N ASN A 713 -7.49 -10.09 -59.33
CA ASN A 713 -6.73 -9.46 -60.40
C ASN A 713 -7.72 -8.93 -61.43
N GLU A 714 -7.72 -7.61 -61.59
CA GLU A 714 -8.27 -6.85 -62.72
C GLU A 714 -9.81 -6.75 -62.81
N GLN A 715 -10.44 -5.83 -62.04
CA GLN A 715 -11.59 -4.98 -62.44
C GLN A 715 -11.78 -3.78 -61.47
N PRO A 716 -12.39 -2.64 -61.89
CA PRO A 716 -12.39 -1.39 -61.14
C PRO A 716 -13.39 -1.36 -59.97
N CYS A 717 -12.98 -0.69 -58.89
CA CYS A 717 -13.68 -0.65 -57.62
C CYS A 717 -14.73 0.47 -57.55
N ASP A 718 -16.00 0.16 -57.79
CA ASP A 718 -17.12 1.05 -57.39
C ASP A 718 -18.25 0.33 -56.62
N TYR A 719 -18.08 -0.94 -56.25
CA TYR A 719 -19.15 -1.73 -55.60
C TYR A 719 -18.81 -2.36 -54.24
N VAL A 720 -17.66 -2.04 -53.64
CA VAL A 720 -17.19 -2.72 -52.40
C VAL A 720 -17.64 -2.02 -51.10
N ASN A 721 -18.11 -0.77 -51.15
CA ASN A 721 -18.50 0.01 -49.96
C ASN A 721 -20.02 0.04 -49.67
N ARG A 722 -20.77 -1.02 -49.99
CA ARG A 722 -22.14 -1.20 -49.48
C ARG A 722 -22.14 -2.08 -48.24
N SER A 723 -22.75 -1.58 -47.16
CA SER A 723 -22.86 -2.22 -45.83
C SER A 723 -23.53 -3.60 -45.83
N ASP A 724 -24.19 -3.95 -46.93
CA ASP A 724 -25.05 -5.11 -47.12
C ASP A 724 -24.24 -6.42 -47.28
N ASN A 725 -22.93 -6.33 -47.58
CA ASN A 725 -22.06 -7.49 -47.85
C ASN A 725 -21.27 -8.01 -46.64
N PHE A 726 -21.36 -7.37 -45.47
CA PHE A 726 -20.60 -7.77 -44.28
C PHE A 726 -21.13 -9.02 -43.55
N LYS A 727 -22.23 -9.63 -44.02
CA LYS A 727 -22.83 -10.80 -43.36
C LYS A 727 -22.34 -12.17 -43.86
N SER A 728 -21.34 -12.21 -44.75
CA SER A 728 -21.01 -13.45 -45.49
C SER A 728 -19.58 -13.97 -45.33
N GLY A 729 -18.77 -13.44 -44.40
CA GLY A 729 -17.47 -14.04 -44.03
C GLY A 729 -16.36 -14.00 -45.09
N TRP A 730 -16.43 -13.09 -46.06
CA TRP A 730 -15.36 -12.85 -47.03
C TRP A 730 -14.45 -11.70 -46.57
N ILE A 731 -13.13 -11.88 -46.68
CA ILE A 731 -12.13 -10.82 -46.55
C ILE A 731 -11.52 -10.61 -47.93
N PHE A 732 -11.60 -9.39 -48.47
CA PHE A 732 -10.97 -9.02 -49.74
C PHE A 732 -9.75 -8.15 -49.46
N ILE A 733 -8.62 -8.45 -50.11
CA ILE A 733 -7.38 -7.66 -50.03
C ILE A 733 -7.22 -6.94 -51.36
N THR A 734 -7.25 -5.60 -51.34
CA THR A 734 -7.06 -4.77 -52.52
C THR A 734 -5.61 -4.34 -52.69
N ASN A 735 -5.27 -3.95 -53.92
CA ASN A 735 -3.94 -3.74 -54.50
C ASN A 735 -2.92 -2.94 -53.64
N LYS A 736 -1.64 -3.19 -53.94
CA LYS A 736 -0.36 -2.81 -53.32
C LYS A 736 -0.12 -1.32 -53.02
N SER A 737 -1.00 -0.40 -53.39
CA SER A 737 -0.69 1.04 -53.41
C SER A 737 -1.41 1.92 -52.37
N ASP A 738 -2.32 1.42 -51.55
CA ASP A 738 -2.89 2.20 -50.44
C ASP A 738 -2.64 1.52 -49.09
N TRP A 739 -1.50 1.84 -48.49
CA TRP A 739 -1.15 1.45 -47.13
C TRP A 739 -1.21 2.70 -46.25
N THR A 740 -2.25 2.85 -45.44
CA THR A 740 -2.28 3.88 -44.39
C THR A 740 -1.42 3.42 -43.22
N LYS A 741 -0.36 4.18 -43.00
CA LYS A 741 0.68 4.02 -41.97
C LYS A 741 0.07 4.14 -40.56
N ILE A 742 0.02 3.03 -39.81
CA ILE A 742 -0.10 3.10 -38.34
C ILE A 742 1.31 2.85 -37.80
N ALA A 743 2.01 3.93 -37.44
CA ALA A 743 3.34 3.86 -36.86
C ALA A 743 3.23 3.84 -35.34
N ASP A 744 3.39 2.65 -34.74
CA ASP A 744 4.16 2.52 -33.51
C ASP A 744 5.57 2.12 -33.96
N GLY A 745 6.58 2.87 -33.55
CA GLY A 745 7.93 2.77 -34.07
C GLY A 745 8.47 1.33 -33.97
N PHE A 746 8.91 0.81 -35.11
CA PHE A 746 9.89 -0.26 -35.32
C PHE A 746 9.45 -1.57 -36.02
N ARG A 747 8.18 -1.82 -36.40
CA ARG A 747 7.83 -2.92 -37.35
C ARG A 747 6.60 -2.62 -38.22
N ASN A 748 6.62 -3.06 -39.48
CA ASN A 748 5.45 -3.06 -40.37
C ASN A 748 4.62 -4.34 -40.14
N GLU A 749 3.59 -4.26 -39.31
CA GLU A 749 2.69 -5.38 -39.03
C GLU A 749 1.23 -5.02 -39.32
N THR A 750 0.53 -5.88 -40.07
CA THR A 750 -0.92 -5.78 -40.28
C THR A 750 -1.63 -6.81 -39.43
N TRP A 751 -2.60 -6.39 -38.62
CA TRP A 751 -3.32 -7.25 -37.68
C TRP A 751 -4.74 -7.59 -38.16
N ALA A 752 -5.16 -8.84 -37.98
CA ALA A 752 -6.54 -9.28 -38.12
C ALA A 752 -7.07 -9.80 -36.77
N HIS A 753 -8.31 -9.47 -36.44
CA HIS A 753 -8.94 -9.82 -35.17
C HIS A 753 -10.23 -10.62 -35.42
N VAL A 754 -10.36 -11.79 -34.77
CA VAL A 754 -11.50 -12.69 -34.90
C VAL A 754 -12.05 -13.03 -33.52
N HIS A 755 -13.36 -12.89 -33.34
CA HIS A 755 -14.06 -13.39 -32.16
C HIS A 755 -14.62 -14.79 -32.43
N LEU A 756 -14.34 -15.75 -31.55
CA LEU A 756 -14.88 -17.10 -31.59
C LEU A 756 -15.69 -17.38 -30.32
N SER A 757 -16.98 -17.69 -30.46
CA SER A 757 -17.80 -18.17 -29.35
C SER A 757 -17.71 -19.69 -29.20
N THR A 758 -18.06 -20.21 -28.04
CA THR A 758 -18.21 -21.67 -27.82
C THR A 758 -19.18 -22.33 -28.80
N THR A 759 -20.20 -21.59 -29.24
CA THR A 759 -21.17 -22.05 -30.25
C THR A 759 -20.54 -22.15 -31.64
N ASP A 760 -19.64 -21.23 -32.00
CA ASP A 760 -18.91 -21.26 -33.28
C ASP A 760 -17.95 -22.45 -33.37
N MET A 761 -17.38 -22.85 -32.24
CA MET A 761 -16.39 -23.92 -32.16
C MET A 761 -17.00 -25.34 -32.16
N LYS A 762 -18.32 -25.50 -31.95
CA LYS A 762 -19.04 -26.79 -31.98
C LYS A 762 -18.36 -27.92 -31.17
N GLY A 763 -17.74 -27.59 -30.04
CA GLY A 763 -17.04 -28.56 -29.18
C GLY A 763 -15.64 -28.98 -29.68
N VAL A 764 -15.14 -28.37 -30.76
CA VAL A 764 -13.77 -28.58 -31.25
C VAL A 764 -12.82 -27.67 -30.48
N ASN A 765 -11.65 -28.20 -30.10
CA ASN A 765 -10.63 -27.42 -29.40
C ASN A 765 -10.13 -26.27 -30.32
N VAL A 766 -9.96 -25.07 -29.77
CA VAL A 766 -9.45 -23.90 -30.51
C VAL A 766 -8.13 -24.21 -31.24
N PHE A 767 -7.28 -25.06 -30.66
CA PHE A 767 -6.03 -25.51 -31.27
C PHE A 767 -6.25 -26.32 -32.56
N ASP A 768 -7.27 -27.17 -32.61
CA ASP A 768 -7.58 -27.96 -33.80
C ASP A 768 -8.13 -27.09 -34.94
N ILE A 769 -8.90 -26.04 -34.60
CA ILE A 769 -9.42 -25.07 -35.57
C ILE A 769 -8.27 -24.26 -36.16
N VAL A 770 -7.35 -23.78 -35.31
CA VAL A 770 -6.15 -23.03 -35.76
C VAL A 770 -5.25 -23.92 -36.61
N ASN A 771 -5.02 -25.17 -36.20
CA ASN A 771 -4.17 -26.11 -36.95
C ASN A 771 -4.80 -26.49 -38.31
N THR A 772 -6.12 -26.74 -38.34
CA THR A 772 -6.85 -27.00 -39.59
C THR A 772 -6.80 -25.79 -40.54
N THR A 773 -6.91 -24.58 -39.99
CA THR A 773 -6.82 -23.34 -40.78
C THR A 773 -5.41 -23.11 -41.30
N ALA A 774 -4.37 -23.34 -40.48
CA ALA A 774 -2.98 -23.23 -40.89
C ALA A 774 -2.61 -24.24 -42.00
N ASN A 775 -3.09 -25.48 -41.89
CA ASN A 775 -2.91 -26.51 -42.91
C ASN A 775 -3.66 -26.18 -44.21
N LYS A 776 -4.90 -25.65 -44.13
CA LYS A 776 -5.64 -25.16 -45.30
C LYS A 776 -4.95 -23.99 -46.00
N LEU A 777 -4.17 -23.20 -45.27
CA LEU A 777 -3.39 -22.08 -45.79
C LEU A 777 -1.98 -22.49 -46.27
N ASN A 778 -1.66 -23.79 -46.30
CA ASN A 778 -0.32 -24.33 -46.66
C ASN A 778 0.84 -23.71 -45.88
N ILE A 779 0.64 -23.41 -44.59
CA ILE A 779 1.72 -22.91 -43.72
C ILE A 779 2.59 -24.12 -43.30
N PRO A 780 3.90 -24.16 -43.63
CA PRO A 780 4.76 -25.32 -43.35
C PRO A 780 5.07 -25.49 -41.84
N GLU A 781 5.21 -26.74 -41.38
CA GLU A 781 5.45 -27.08 -39.96
C GLU A 781 6.80 -26.57 -39.36
N ARG A 782 7.76 -26.13 -40.20
CA ARG A 782 9.07 -25.60 -39.79
C ARG A 782 9.46 -24.32 -40.56
N ILE A 783 9.93 -23.31 -39.83
CA ILE A 783 10.21 -21.93 -40.33
C ILE A 783 11.56 -21.80 -41.06
N THR A 784 12.47 -22.78 -40.99
CA THR A 784 13.81 -22.68 -41.64
C THR A 784 13.79 -22.73 -43.18
N GLN A 785 12.61 -22.68 -43.82
CA GLN A 785 12.45 -22.69 -45.28
C GLN A 785 11.41 -21.68 -45.79
N GLN A 786 11.27 -20.50 -45.17
CA GLN A 786 10.45 -19.43 -45.74
C GLN A 786 11.29 -18.23 -46.20
N ALA A 787 10.98 -17.74 -47.40
CA ALA A 787 11.19 -16.33 -47.75
C ALA A 787 9.93 -15.54 -47.34
N PRO A 788 10.04 -14.23 -46.99
CA PRO A 788 8.95 -13.42 -46.43
C PRO A 788 7.65 -13.48 -47.25
N PRO A 789 6.46 -13.38 -46.61
CA PRO A 789 6.18 -12.91 -45.23
C PRO A 789 5.98 -14.00 -44.14
N TYR A 790 6.10 -13.63 -42.86
CA TYR A 790 5.86 -14.48 -41.67
C TYR A 790 4.50 -14.20 -40.99
N ILE A 791 3.90 -15.21 -40.33
CA ILE A 791 2.61 -15.10 -39.64
C ILE A 791 2.75 -15.41 -38.14
N ASN A 792 2.32 -14.49 -37.28
CA ASN A 792 2.23 -14.65 -35.82
C ASN A 792 0.76 -14.71 -35.36
N TYR A 793 0.47 -15.37 -34.23
CA TYR A 793 -0.89 -15.38 -33.64
C TYR A 793 -0.90 -15.27 -32.11
N TYR A 794 -1.97 -14.68 -31.57
CA TYR A 794 -2.22 -14.49 -30.13
C TYR A 794 -3.67 -14.85 -29.78
N ILE A 795 -3.89 -15.55 -28.65
CA ILE A 795 -5.22 -15.99 -28.19
C ILE A 795 -5.49 -15.41 -26.80
N LYS A 796 -6.63 -14.75 -26.62
CA LYS A 796 -7.08 -14.16 -25.35
C LYS A 796 -8.49 -14.64 -24.98
N LEU A 797 -8.69 -15.08 -23.74
CA LEU A 797 -10.02 -15.40 -23.21
C LEU A 797 -10.62 -14.14 -22.58
N LYS A 798 -11.86 -13.79 -22.95
CA LYS A 798 -12.49 -12.52 -22.55
C LYS A 798 -13.15 -12.53 -21.17
N SER A 799 -13.32 -13.69 -20.53
CA SER A 799 -14.16 -13.84 -19.31
C SER A 799 -13.44 -13.64 -17.97
N SER A 800 -12.15 -13.28 -17.95
CA SER A 800 -11.51 -12.74 -16.73
C SER A 800 -10.32 -11.85 -17.10
N ASP A 801 -10.16 -10.72 -16.41
CA ASP A 801 -9.11 -9.73 -16.69
C ASP A 801 -7.68 -10.22 -16.37
N GLN A 802 -7.50 -11.51 -16.02
CA GLN A 802 -6.24 -12.03 -15.47
C GLN A 802 -5.73 -13.36 -16.08
N SER A 803 -6.23 -13.81 -17.23
CA SER A 803 -5.68 -15.01 -17.91
C SER A 803 -5.24 -14.71 -19.35
N SER A 804 -3.93 -14.69 -19.60
CA SER A 804 -3.32 -14.64 -20.94
C SER A 804 -2.29 -15.76 -21.10
N ILE A 805 -2.35 -16.50 -22.20
CA ILE A 805 -1.31 -17.47 -22.59
C ILE A 805 -0.56 -16.88 -23.79
N VAL A 806 0.74 -16.63 -23.64
CA VAL A 806 1.62 -16.18 -24.73
C VAL A 806 2.45 -17.37 -25.19
N LEU A 807 2.24 -17.82 -26.42
CA LEU A 807 3.06 -18.86 -27.05
C LEU A 807 4.14 -18.19 -27.90
N ASN A 808 5.39 -18.27 -27.47
CA ASN A 808 6.53 -17.70 -28.20
C ASN A 808 7.35 -18.83 -28.84
N LYS A 809 7.38 -18.90 -30.17
CA LYS A 809 8.18 -19.88 -30.92
C LYS A 809 9.28 -19.15 -31.66
N CYS A 810 10.36 -18.81 -30.96
CA CYS A 810 11.60 -18.33 -31.57
C CYS A 810 12.81 -19.04 -30.95
N GLY A 811 13.50 -19.82 -31.78
CA GLY A 811 14.83 -20.34 -31.51
C GLY A 811 15.91 -19.26 -31.57
N SER A 812 17.08 -19.61 -31.06
CA SER A 812 18.24 -18.76 -30.77
C SER A 812 18.56 -17.63 -31.77
N MET A 813 18.83 -16.43 -31.23
CA MET A 813 19.73 -15.45 -31.84
C MET A 813 20.63 -14.82 -30.76
N GLY A 814 21.91 -14.66 -31.10
CA GLY A 814 22.95 -14.13 -30.22
C GLY A 814 22.83 -12.62 -29.93
N LYS A 815 23.45 -12.23 -28.82
CA LYS A 815 23.56 -10.88 -28.20
C LYS A 815 23.27 -9.68 -29.12
N LEU A 816 22.23 -8.93 -28.77
CA LEU A 816 22.00 -7.53 -29.17
C LEU A 816 22.02 -6.65 -27.92
N TRP A 817 22.82 -5.58 -27.93
CA TRP A 817 22.84 -4.53 -26.90
C TRP A 817 22.01 -3.34 -27.37
N CYS A 818 20.98 -2.95 -26.61
CA CYS A 818 20.33 -1.63 -26.67
C CYS A 818 19.84 -1.25 -25.26
N GLY A 819 20.03 0.01 -24.88
CA GLY A 819 19.92 0.50 -23.50
C GLY A 819 18.51 0.74 -22.95
N SER A 820 18.42 0.49 -21.64
CA SER A 820 17.61 1.20 -20.63
C SER A 820 16.15 1.58 -20.94
N VAL A 821 15.23 0.63 -20.74
CA VAL A 821 13.99 0.79 -19.94
C VAL A 821 13.68 -0.57 -19.31
N ALA A 822 13.34 -0.60 -18.02
CA ALA A 822 13.10 -1.83 -17.27
C ALA A 822 11.80 -2.53 -17.70
N THR A 823 11.93 -3.75 -18.23
CA THR A 823 10.89 -4.77 -18.20
C THR A 823 11.53 -6.04 -17.65
N ILE A 824 10.93 -6.60 -16.60
CA ILE A 824 11.34 -7.87 -16.00
C ILE A 824 11.23 -8.96 -17.07
N ILE A 825 12.38 -9.43 -17.56
CA ILE A 825 12.52 -10.71 -18.26
C ILE A 825 13.53 -11.51 -17.43
N GLY A 826 13.06 -12.58 -16.81
CA GLY A 826 13.93 -13.55 -16.17
C GLY A 826 13.18 -14.85 -15.94
N MET A 827 13.43 -15.85 -16.79
CA MET A 827 13.51 -17.25 -16.35
C MET A 827 14.55 -17.96 -17.23
N TYR A 828 15.72 -18.18 -16.64
CA TYR A 828 16.60 -19.29 -16.95
C TYR A 828 16.52 -20.19 -15.71
N ALA A 829 16.03 -21.41 -15.84
CA ALA A 829 16.09 -22.41 -14.77
C ALA A 829 16.96 -23.57 -15.26
N GLY A 830 18.26 -23.46 -14.95
CA GLY A 830 19.15 -24.61 -14.88
C GLY A 830 18.98 -25.29 -13.51
N ASN A 831 18.98 -26.62 -13.53
CA ASN A 831 18.77 -27.52 -12.40
C ASN A 831 19.59 -27.19 -11.15
N ASN A 832 18.94 -27.00 -9.99
CA ASN A 832 19.14 -27.76 -8.73
C ASN A 832 18.47 -27.10 -7.52
N TRP A 833 17.77 -27.93 -6.71
CA TRP A 833 17.39 -27.74 -5.29
C TRP A 833 16.27 -26.72 -4.99
N THR A 834 15.40 -26.86 -3.98
CA THR A 834 14.93 -27.91 -3.07
C THR A 834 13.60 -27.39 -2.50
N ASN A 835 12.65 -28.27 -2.22
CA ASN A 835 11.34 -27.94 -1.64
C ASN A 835 11.44 -27.20 -0.30
N ASN A 836 10.78 -26.04 -0.18
CA ASN A 836 9.91 -25.66 0.95
C ASN A 836 9.42 -24.22 0.80
N SER A 837 8.19 -24.04 0.32
CA SER A 837 7.33 -22.96 0.79
C SER A 837 5.86 -23.33 0.61
N SER A 838 5.17 -23.43 1.72
CA SER A 838 3.72 -23.56 1.85
C SER A 838 3.04 -22.22 1.58
N GLU A 839 2.30 -22.10 0.48
CA GLU A 839 1.10 -21.24 0.37
C GLU A 839 0.29 -21.60 -0.91
N PRO A 840 -1.04 -21.78 -0.85
CA PRO A 840 -1.83 -22.22 -1.98
C PRO A 840 -2.69 -21.08 -2.53
N GLU A 841 -2.21 -20.31 -3.51
CA GLU A 841 -3.08 -19.53 -4.43
C GLU A 841 -2.24 -18.81 -5.48
N ARG A 842 -1.92 -19.51 -6.59
CA ARG A 842 -1.53 -18.98 -7.92
C ARG A 842 -1.21 -20.16 -8.82
N LYS A 843 -2.18 -20.62 -9.63
CA LYS A 843 -1.92 -21.63 -10.66
C LYS A 843 -1.54 -20.92 -11.97
N GLN A 844 -0.24 -20.79 -12.24
CA GLN A 844 0.26 -20.51 -13.59
C GLN A 844 0.50 -21.84 -14.30
N TYR A 845 -0.10 -22.04 -15.47
CA TYR A 845 0.11 -23.23 -16.29
C TYR A 845 1.18 -22.93 -17.35
N VAL A 846 2.30 -23.64 -17.32
CA VAL A 846 3.30 -23.66 -18.39
C VAL A 846 3.08 -24.94 -19.19
N VAL A 847 2.81 -24.81 -20.49
CA VAL A 847 2.68 -25.96 -21.40
C VAL A 847 3.99 -26.09 -22.18
N ASP A 848 4.74 -27.16 -21.93
CA ASP A 848 5.93 -27.53 -22.69
C ASP A 848 5.50 -28.30 -23.96
N MET A 849 6.02 -27.90 -25.13
CA MET A 849 5.73 -28.53 -26.43
C MET A 849 6.93 -29.24 -27.03
N LEU A 850 7.92 -29.65 -26.22
CA LEU A 850 9.08 -30.40 -26.69
C LEU A 850 9.06 -31.85 -26.23
N THR A 851 8.20 -32.67 -26.86
CA THR A 851 8.49 -34.10 -27.01
C THR A 851 8.21 -34.54 -28.44
N GLY A 852 9.27 -34.61 -29.24
CA GLY A 852 9.25 -35.36 -30.50
C GLY A 852 9.21 -36.86 -30.19
N GLY A 853 8.05 -37.47 -30.43
CA GLY A 853 7.81 -38.89 -30.21
C GLY A 853 6.31 -39.16 -30.30
N SER A 854 5.91 -40.28 -30.89
CA SER A 854 4.56 -40.67 -31.30
C SER A 854 3.52 -40.89 -30.17
N GLN A 855 3.51 -40.04 -29.13
CA GLN A 855 2.48 -40.03 -28.10
C GLN A 855 1.72 -38.69 -28.10
N LYS A 856 0.39 -38.77 -28.15
CA LYS A 856 -0.50 -37.60 -28.09
C LYS A 856 -0.27 -36.83 -26.78
N PRO A 857 -0.21 -35.49 -26.79
CA PRO A 857 -0.13 -34.71 -25.57
C PRO A 857 -1.42 -34.89 -24.76
N VAL A 858 -1.29 -35.34 -23.50
CA VAL A 858 -2.39 -35.34 -22.53
C VAL A 858 -2.44 -33.95 -21.91
N GLY A 859 -3.14 -33.03 -22.57
CA GLY A 859 -3.46 -31.70 -22.07
C GLY A 859 -4.94 -31.60 -21.71
N VAL A 860 -5.24 -30.98 -20.57
CA VAL A 860 -6.61 -30.72 -20.10
C VAL A 860 -7.35 -29.87 -21.16
N PRO A 861 -8.60 -30.19 -21.52
CA PRO A 861 -9.36 -29.38 -22.46
C PRO A 861 -9.51 -27.95 -21.92
N LEU A 862 -9.22 -26.93 -22.73
CA LEU A 862 -9.69 -25.56 -22.50
C LEU A 862 -11.19 -25.48 -22.87
N MET A 863 -12.00 -26.30 -22.21
CA MET A 863 -13.45 -26.15 -22.20
C MET A 863 -13.81 -25.53 -20.86
N GLY A 864 -14.27 -24.27 -20.88
CA GLY A 864 -14.97 -23.72 -19.74
C GLY A 864 -16.23 -24.55 -19.47
N ASP A 865 -16.55 -24.72 -18.19
CA ASP A 865 -17.65 -25.54 -17.69
C ASP A 865 -18.97 -25.27 -18.45
N THR A 866 -19.45 -26.29 -19.18
CA THR A 866 -20.62 -26.18 -20.06
C THR A 866 -21.93 -25.95 -19.31
N ASP A 867 -21.93 -26.11 -17.98
CA ASP A 867 -23.13 -26.03 -17.14
C ASP A 867 -23.42 -24.60 -16.64
N SER A 868 -22.51 -23.63 -16.88
CA SER A 868 -22.63 -22.27 -16.35
C SER A 868 -23.50 -21.30 -17.18
N GLY A 869 -23.95 -21.69 -18.37
CA GLY A 869 -24.74 -20.81 -19.26
C GLY A 869 -24.02 -19.53 -19.73
N ALA A 870 -22.75 -19.33 -19.36
CA ALA A 870 -21.93 -18.21 -19.77
C ALA A 870 -21.25 -18.51 -21.10
N SER A 871 -21.50 -17.69 -22.12
CA SER A 871 -20.83 -17.77 -23.42
C SER A 871 -19.37 -17.29 -23.28
N ASN A 872 -18.42 -18.22 -23.21
CA ASN A 872 -17.01 -17.87 -23.27
C ASN A 872 -16.67 -17.38 -24.69
N ILE A 873 -16.15 -16.15 -24.78
CA ILE A 873 -15.70 -15.53 -26.03
C ILE A 873 -14.17 -15.55 -26.04
N TYR A 874 -13.60 -16.10 -27.11
CA TYR A 874 -12.16 -16.11 -27.36
C TYR A 874 -11.84 -15.08 -28.43
N GLU A 875 -10.83 -14.27 -28.18
CA GLU A 875 -10.29 -13.29 -29.14
C GLU A 875 -9.00 -13.85 -29.75
N LEU A 876 -8.95 -13.92 -31.08
CA LEU A 876 -7.82 -14.42 -31.84
C LEU A 876 -7.24 -13.30 -32.70
N TYR A 877 -5.94 -13.06 -32.57
CA TYR A 877 -5.23 -12.02 -33.29
C TYR A 877 -4.19 -12.65 -34.21
N PHE A 878 -4.10 -12.18 -35.45
CA PHE A 878 -3.09 -12.59 -36.43
C PHE A 878 -2.26 -11.37 -36.85
N ALA A 879 -0.95 -11.51 -36.98
CA ALA A 879 -0.08 -10.48 -37.53
C ALA A 879 0.74 -11.03 -38.70
N ILE A 880 0.85 -10.25 -39.79
CA ILE A 880 1.71 -10.55 -40.93
C ILE A 880 2.82 -9.50 -41.00
N THR A 881 4.08 -9.95 -40.95
CA THR A 881 5.28 -9.10 -41.13
C THR A 881 5.83 -9.29 -42.55
N THR A 882 6.13 -8.18 -43.23
CA THR A 882 6.64 -8.18 -44.62
C THR A 882 8.07 -7.62 -44.76
N ASP A 883 8.81 -7.47 -43.66
CA ASP A 883 10.09 -6.75 -43.68
C ASP A 883 11.20 -7.54 -44.42
N THR A 884 11.88 -6.88 -45.35
CA THR A 884 12.96 -7.45 -46.20
C THR A 884 14.35 -6.89 -45.87
N GLY A 885 14.47 -6.07 -44.82
CA GLY A 885 15.71 -5.35 -44.47
C GLY A 885 16.67 -6.10 -43.55
N CYS A 886 17.23 -7.24 -43.97
CA CYS A 886 18.40 -7.84 -43.32
C CYS A 886 19.54 -8.02 -44.34
N VAL A 887 20.34 -6.97 -44.56
CA VAL A 887 21.60 -7.07 -45.29
C VAL A 887 22.72 -7.32 -44.28
N THR A 888 23.49 -8.39 -44.48
CA THR A 888 24.68 -8.70 -43.68
C THR A 888 25.82 -7.74 -44.03
N SER A 889 26.22 -6.88 -43.10
CA SER A 889 27.50 -6.15 -43.24
C SER A 889 28.65 -7.04 -42.76
N ASN A 890 29.42 -7.57 -43.72
CA ASN A 890 30.74 -8.11 -43.44
C ASN A 890 31.68 -6.96 -43.07
N ASN A 891 32.07 -6.85 -41.79
CA ASN A 891 33.25 -6.08 -41.40
C ASN A 891 34.05 -6.86 -40.37
N ASN A 892 35.11 -7.51 -40.86
CA ASN A 892 36.23 -8.00 -40.07
C ASN A 892 36.95 -6.81 -39.44
N SER A 893 36.87 -6.67 -38.12
CA SER A 893 37.94 -6.04 -37.34
C SER A 893 37.99 -6.71 -35.97
N SER A 894 39.15 -7.29 -35.68
CA SER A 894 39.44 -8.00 -34.43
C SER A 894 39.35 -7.03 -33.23
N PRO A 895 38.79 -7.46 -32.09
CA PRO A 895 38.79 -6.65 -30.87
C PRO A 895 40.20 -6.54 -30.28
N PRO A 896 40.56 -5.39 -29.66
CA PRO A 896 41.84 -5.25 -28.96
C PRO A 896 41.84 -6.11 -27.68
N ALA A 897 43.00 -6.67 -27.37
CA ALA A 897 43.24 -7.46 -26.17
C ALA A 897 42.95 -6.66 -24.89
N PRO A 898 42.44 -7.31 -23.82
CA PRO A 898 42.21 -6.65 -22.54
C PRO A 898 43.53 -6.19 -21.90
N PRO A 899 43.55 -5.04 -21.19
CA PRO A 899 44.76 -4.54 -20.55
C PRO A 899 45.16 -5.45 -19.38
N SER A 900 46.42 -5.90 -19.42
CA SER A 900 47.10 -6.57 -18.33
C SER A 900 47.37 -5.59 -17.19
N TYR A 901 46.74 -5.82 -16.04
CA TYR A 901 47.10 -5.14 -14.79
C TYR A 901 48.50 -5.60 -14.36
N THR A 902 49.49 -4.75 -14.60
CA THR A 902 50.83 -4.86 -14.03
C THR A 902 50.79 -4.27 -12.62
N ALA A 903 51.16 -5.08 -11.63
CA ALA A 903 51.37 -4.62 -10.26
C ALA A 903 52.47 -3.54 -10.22
N PRO A 904 52.30 -2.44 -9.47
CA PRO A 904 53.35 -1.45 -9.34
C PRO A 904 54.51 -2.01 -8.51
N ALA A 905 55.70 -1.94 -9.11
CA ALA A 905 56.97 -2.26 -8.46
C ALA A 905 57.19 -1.35 -7.25
N VAL A 906 57.34 -1.97 -6.08
CA VAL A 906 57.81 -1.33 -4.85
C VAL A 906 59.28 -0.97 -5.05
N THR A 907 59.56 0.29 -5.35
CA THR A 907 60.91 0.85 -5.24
C THR A 907 61.10 1.34 -3.80
N ARG A 908 61.91 0.58 -3.04
CA ARG A 908 62.53 1.04 -1.80
C ARG A 908 63.50 2.16 -2.14
N ASN A 909 63.27 3.37 -1.63
CA ASN A 909 64.28 4.30 -1.13
C ASN A 909 63.56 5.34 -0.24
N GLY A 910 64.01 5.47 1.01
CA GLY A 910 63.38 6.27 2.08
C GLY A 910 63.57 7.80 1.96
N PRO A 911 63.45 8.61 3.03
CA PRO A 911 63.36 8.25 4.46
C PRO A 911 62.21 8.90 5.26
N GLY A 912 61.66 8.14 6.21
CA GLY A 912 61.35 8.60 7.57
C GLY A 912 60.16 9.55 7.80
N TRP A 913 59.75 9.57 9.07
CA TRP A 913 58.75 10.43 9.73
C TRP A 913 57.36 9.81 9.95
N ASN A 914 57.20 9.38 11.20
CA ASN A 914 56.00 8.86 11.87
C ASN A 914 54.86 9.89 11.94
N PHE A 915 53.61 9.44 11.84
CA PHE A 915 52.60 9.43 12.92
C PHE A 915 51.40 8.54 12.56
#